data_AF-A0A8H4W0T8-F1
#
_entry.id   AF-A0A8H4W0T8-F1
#
_cell.length_a   1.000
_cell.length_b   1.000
_cell.length_c   1.000
_cell.angle_alpha   90.00
_cell.angle_beta   90.00
_cell.angle_gamma   90.00
#
_symmetry.space_group_name_H-M   'P 1'
#
loop_
_entity.id
_entity.type
_entity.pdbx_description
1 polymer ?
#
loop_
_entity_poly.entity_id
_entity_poly.type
_entity_poly.pdbx_seq_one_letter_code
_entity_poly.pdbx_strand_id
1 'polypeptide(L)'
;MTPALETRSQEASPNRGYSINANKVIPNQQSLQEWRKAENIDVKKQVRLVKISHMRYQHKDMDTITTFLKDFGMHVVKQTEDKTWFAGHGNDQYVYVAEKGTEDKFLGGAFLVESEAEFEKATRIPGAGKVEQLQHAPGGGKRITIIDPEGFPVNLVFGQDEVTKSDDTMAEKLIYNFEHEKARVGHFQRFKKGPAAVHKLGHFGLCVQNFKAQCDFYLRHFNLAPTDFLYIDEADRSTREVALFAHIDRGEDFVDHHTFFMTTNATSHVHHCSFEVHDFDTQLLGHQWLAKKGYKSVWGVGRHILGSQIFDYWWDTSGFMVEHYADGDLINDKIPIGRGPARNERDLTLMLKDDGNTVGVVICGCGPTGALLSALLCRLRVRHIIIEKEAQITTDPRGIVLDEDGIRITQAVGIYRQLFEDVGQATRCFRFIDGGRGLDVSPFLQFDYSTVEGGTGHPGFMAHKQPALEKHLRNSINTEYGDIRLQSTLTSVTEDEDFIIANYEDQNGSAHTVQARFLVAADGKTGFVRKKYLEPKGVVMEKSEKFRYEAVYMIFFFPTDFNFICDPARPSVCGRFGKVEDRLWRFEFVVKEGEDGHHMATQEQVKKIVMPYLTHKGKRFGIPVDVTWPEDCIEWIRSRPFSFSARSCNRWALGRAILCGDAAHVLPPFGGQGIASGFRDAISLSWRLKMALDPRCQDYDSCFRGWYIERKQQLERSLSSTIENANFCNEPSSLKAWFRNWYLWAVQLVPSWKHNLELGGRREGMTRYHWTPGVHFLPLFEGGKSFPQVFSAPIAGPAPAIPSFTDDAVFATSKSGAFQLAVILDSVDHVVTSRKELQGIGKLSSITGLNPDEATFIIHGLSSAVSTSTLGSTGKNVAENVIRVIGAEEYTAAGNTAEASATGIKRHPPKFYNPDRIRADLGRDKKYVIVRWDRIVFAACSSIGELQLAINQLDQHVNQPAQDGKSR
;
A
#
# COMPACT_ATOMS: atom_id res chain seq x y z
N MET A 1 16.57 -40.83 -35.52
CA MET A 1 15.41 -40.52 -36.37
C MET A 1 14.31 -40.01 -35.46
N THR A 2 13.64 -38.93 -35.90
CA THR A 2 12.61 -38.11 -35.19
C THR A 2 13.15 -37.19 -34.07
N PRO A 3 13.05 -35.84 -34.16
CA PRO A 3 13.58 -34.93 -33.14
C PRO A 3 12.52 -34.51 -32.09
N ALA A 4 13.03 -34.27 -30.88
CA ALA A 4 12.35 -33.95 -29.64
C ALA A 4 11.68 -32.56 -29.61
N LEU A 5 10.59 -32.45 -28.83
CA LEU A 5 9.93 -31.19 -28.47
C LEU A 5 10.48 -30.67 -27.13
N GLU A 6 11.27 -29.59 -27.21
CA GLU A 6 11.81 -28.84 -26.08
C GLU A 6 10.74 -27.91 -25.46
N THR A 7 10.54 -28.01 -24.15
CA THR A 7 9.86 -26.99 -23.33
C THR A 7 10.90 -26.02 -22.76
N ARG A 8 10.98 -24.82 -23.35
CA ARG A 8 11.92 -23.75 -22.93
C ARG A 8 11.47 -23.09 -21.63
N SER A 9 12.33 -23.08 -20.62
CA SER A 9 12.28 -22.11 -19.53
C SER A 9 12.60 -20.71 -20.08
N GLN A 10 11.79 -19.69 -19.81
CA GLN A 10 12.30 -18.33 -19.93
C GLN A 10 13.05 -18.00 -18.64
N GLU A 11 14.38 -18.11 -18.72
CA GLU A 11 15.30 -17.60 -17.71
C GLU A 11 14.97 -16.13 -17.43
N ALA A 12 15.08 -15.70 -16.16
CA ALA A 12 15.15 -14.28 -15.85
C ALA A 12 16.39 -13.72 -16.54
N SER A 13 16.20 -13.15 -17.73
CA SER A 13 17.27 -12.46 -18.41
C SER A 13 17.55 -11.18 -17.63
N PRO A 14 18.80 -10.89 -17.23
CA PRO A 14 19.14 -9.53 -16.87
C PRO A 14 18.67 -8.59 -17.98
N ASN A 15 18.27 -7.37 -17.64
CA ASN A 15 18.15 -6.34 -18.67
C ASN A 15 19.55 -6.22 -19.29
N ARG A 16 19.73 -6.78 -20.47
CA ARG A 16 21.01 -6.82 -21.20
C ARG A 16 21.22 -5.54 -22.01
N GLY A 17 20.42 -4.50 -21.78
CA GLY A 17 20.51 -3.22 -22.48
C GLY A 17 20.11 -3.30 -23.96
N TYR A 18 19.32 -4.30 -24.37
CA TYR A 18 18.87 -4.39 -25.75
C TYR A 18 17.72 -3.42 -25.99
N SER A 19 17.94 -2.43 -26.86
CA SER A 19 16.86 -1.66 -27.48
C SER A 19 15.92 -2.61 -28.22
N ILE A 20 14.62 -2.58 -27.90
CA ILE A 20 13.62 -3.31 -28.68
C ILE A 20 13.56 -2.65 -30.06
N ASN A 21 13.61 -3.45 -31.13
CA ASN A 21 13.54 -2.92 -32.48
C ASN A 21 12.24 -2.11 -32.67
N ALA A 22 12.33 -0.89 -33.20
CA ALA A 22 11.20 0.02 -33.37
C ALA A 22 10.00 -0.64 -34.08
N ASN A 23 10.24 -1.51 -35.06
CA ASN A 23 9.20 -2.22 -35.83
C ASN A 23 8.41 -3.24 -34.98
N LYS A 24 8.91 -3.62 -33.80
CA LYS A 24 8.21 -4.50 -32.86
C LYS A 24 7.37 -3.73 -31.84
N VAL A 25 7.73 -2.48 -31.56
CA VAL A 25 7.03 -1.61 -30.61
C VAL A 25 5.82 -0.95 -31.28
N ILE A 26 5.96 -0.60 -32.56
CA ILE A 26 4.91 0.03 -33.35
C ILE A 26 4.64 -0.84 -34.59
N PRO A 27 3.66 -1.76 -34.51
CA PRO A 27 3.51 -2.85 -35.49
C PRO A 27 2.95 -2.38 -36.84
N ASN A 28 2.24 -1.25 -36.86
CA ASN A 28 1.63 -0.71 -38.06
C ASN A 28 2.45 0.49 -38.55
N GLN A 29 3.00 0.36 -39.74
CA GLN A 29 3.83 1.38 -40.38
C GLN A 29 3.22 1.79 -41.72
N GLN A 30 3.20 3.09 -42.00
CA GLN A 30 2.78 3.66 -43.27
C GLN A 30 3.86 4.63 -43.76
N SER A 31 4.22 4.59 -45.05
CA SER A 31 5.19 5.58 -45.53
C SER A 31 4.60 6.99 -45.48
N LEU A 32 5.46 7.98 -45.22
CA LEU A 32 5.03 9.38 -45.17
C LEU A 32 4.39 9.84 -46.50
N GLN A 33 4.87 9.31 -47.62
CA GLN A 33 4.32 9.62 -48.96
C GLN A 33 2.92 9.04 -49.16
N GLU A 34 2.68 7.80 -48.76
CA GLU A 34 1.35 7.17 -48.83
C GLU A 34 0.35 7.89 -47.94
N TRP A 35 0.76 8.26 -46.73
CA TRP A 35 -0.08 9.03 -45.81
C TRP A 35 -0.45 10.40 -46.38
N ARG A 36 0.54 11.15 -46.92
CA ARG A 36 0.29 12.44 -47.58
C ARG A 36 -0.72 12.32 -48.72
N LYS A 37 -0.61 11.25 -49.51
CA LYS A 37 -1.55 10.96 -50.60
C LYS A 37 -2.95 10.63 -50.08
N ALA A 38 -3.04 9.84 -49.01
CA ALA A 38 -4.31 9.47 -48.37
C ALA A 38 -5.03 10.69 -47.77
N GLU A 39 -4.29 11.56 -47.08
CA GLU A 39 -4.82 12.77 -46.44
C GLU A 39 -4.91 13.99 -47.37
N ASN A 40 -4.54 13.82 -48.64
CA ASN A 40 -4.52 14.87 -49.67
C ASN A 40 -3.71 16.12 -49.22
N ILE A 41 -2.49 15.90 -48.74
CA ILE A 41 -1.58 16.94 -48.24
C ILE A 41 -0.69 17.43 -49.39
N ASP A 42 -0.77 18.72 -49.68
CA ASP A 42 0.09 19.40 -50.64
C ASP A 42 1.24 20.13 -49.92
N VAL A 43 2.41 19.50 -49.91
CA VAL A 43 3.62 20.02 -49.24
C VAL A 43 4.07 21.38 -49.79
N LYS A 44 3.67 21.78 -51.01
CA LYS A 44 4.02 23.10 -51.57
C LYS A 44 3.25 24.23 -50.90
N LYS A 45 2.07 23.92 -50.34
CA LYS A 45 1.22 24.88 -49.61
C LYS A 45 1.62 25.06 -48.15
N GLN A 46 2.37 24.11 -47.60
CA GLN A 46 2.93 24.22 -46.25
C GLN A 46 3.97 25.34 -46.20
N VAL A 47 4.06 25.99 -45.04
CA VAL A 47 5.16 26.88 -44.67
C VAL A 47 6.35 26.03 -44.26
N ARG A 48 7.51 26.31 -44.84
CA ARG A 48 8.77 25.62 -44.54
C ARG A 48 9.38 26.14 -43.25
N LEU A 49 9.21 25.36 -42.18
CA LEU A 49 9.91 25.52 -40.91
C LEU A 49 11.31 24.91 -41.00
N VAL A 50 12.25 25.48 -40.23
CA VAL A 50 13.64 25.04 -40.13
C VAL A 50 13.86 24.30 -38.82
N LYS A 51 13.50 24.93 -37.69
CA LYS A 51 13.62 24.40 -36.33
C LYS A 51 12.62 25.08 -35.41
N ILE A 52 12.39 24.48 -34.24
CA ILE A 52 11.82 25.22 -33.11
C ILE A 52 12.91 26.11 -32.50
N SER A 53 12.56 27.33 -32.14
CA SER A 53 13.49 28.37 -31.69
C SER A 53 13.39 28.61 -30.19
N HIS A 54 12.20 28.97 -29.69
CA HIS A 54 12.01 29.32 -28.29
C HIS A 54 10.57 29.17 -27.83
N MET A 55 10.40 29.08 -26.51
CA MET A 55 9.09 29.17 -25.85
C MET A 55 8.80 30.56 -25.35
N ARG A 56 7.52 30.93 -25.34
CA ARG A 56 7.05 32.20 -24.81
C ARG A 56 6.00 31.97 -23.73
N TYR A 57 6.23 32.58 -22.57
CA TYR A 57 5.31 32.54 -21.44
C TYR A 57 5.17 33.92 -20.81
N GLN A 58 4.01 34.16 -20.24
CA GLN A 58 3.73 35.29 -19.38
C GLN A 58 3.74 34.81 -17.93
N HIS A 59 4.36 35.58 -17.03
CA HIS A 59 4.43 35.26 -15.61
C HIS A 59 3.99 36.45 -14.76
N LYS A 60 3.29 36.16 -13.66
CA LYS A 60 2.94 37.18 -12.66
C LYS A 60 4.15 37.65 -11.87
N ASP A 61 4.99 36.70 -11.49
CA ASP A 61 6.18 36.94 -10.66
C ASP A 61 7.44 36.65 -11.49
N MET A 62 8.03 37.72 -11.99
CA MET A 62 9.23 37.67 -12.80
C MET A 62 10.48 37.28 -11.99
N ASP A 63 10.52 37.54 -10.69
CA ASP A 63 11.71 37.31 -9.88
C ASP A 63 11.87 35.82 -9.54
N THR A 64 10.76 35.19 -9.16
CA THR A 64 10.77 33.75 -8.84
C THR A 64 10.99 32.90 -10.08
N ILE A 65 10.33 33.21 -11.20
CA ILE A 65 10.56 32.47 -12.45
C ILE A 65 11.98 32.67 -12.99
N THR A 66 12.53 33.88 -12.91
CA THR A 66 13.91 34.14 -13.35
C THR A 66 14.91 33.34 -12.52
N THR A 67 14.66 33.20 -11.22
CA THR A 67 15.48 32.35 -10.34
C THR A 67 15.36 30.88 -10.71
N PHE A 68 14.14 30.39 -10.92
CA PHE A 68 13.89 29.02 -11.35
C PHE A 68 14.58 28.70 -12.67
N LEU A 69 14.43 29.51 -13.71
CA LEU A 69 15.02 29.25 -15.03
C LEU A 69 16.56 29.26 -15.00
N LYS A 70 17.17 30.03 -14.10
CA LYS A 70 18.62 29.96 -13.84
C LYS A 70 19.03 28.67 -13.13
N ASP A 71 18.25 28.25 -12.14
CA ASP A 71 18.47 26.98 -11.43
C ASP A 71 18.14 25.75 -12.29
N PHE A 72 17.26 25.90 -13.29
CA PHE A 72 16.93 24.90 -14.30
C PHE A 72 18.12 24.68 -15.22
N GLY A 73 18.71 25.75 -15.75
CA GLY A 73 19.88 25.59 -16.63
C GLY A 73 20.15 26.70 -17.62
N MET A 74 19.35 27.77 -17.61
CA MET A 74 19.41 28.84 -18.60
C MET A 74 20.13 30.07 -18.04
N HIS A 75 20.57 30.97 -18.91
CA HIS A 75 21.13 32.26 -18.50
C HIS A 75 20.44 33.42 -19.21
N VAL A 76 20.37 34.57 -18.53
CA VAL A 76 19.75 35.78 -19.07
C VAL A 76 20.69 36.42 -20.09
N VAL A 77 20.20 36.63 -21.31
CA VAL A 77 20.94 37.33 -22.39
C VAL A 77 20.57 38.81 -22.43
N LYS A 78 19.29 39.10 -22.21
CA LYS A 78 18.77 40.47 -22.18
C LYS A 78 17.59 40.53 -21.22
N GLN A 79 17.46 41.66 -20.54
CA GLN A 79 16.34 41.96 -19.67
C GLN A 79 15.89 43.40 -19.91
N THR A 80 14.58 43.60 -20.04
CA THR A 80 13.91 44.90 -20.03
C THR A 80 12.93 44.93 -18.85
N GLU A 81 12.20 46.04 -18.69
CA GLU A 81 11.20 46.17 -17.63
C GLU A 81 10.08 45.10 -17.73
N ASP A 82 9.70 44.73 -18.95
CA ASP A 82 8.57 43.85 -19.22
C ASP A 82 8.96 42.46 -19.73
N LYS A 83 10.21 42.22 -20.14
CA LYS A 83 10.62 40.96 -20.77
C LYS A 83 12.03 40.53 -20.39
N THR A 84 12.22 39.22 -20.25
CA THR A 84 13.52 38.61 -20.05
C THR A 84 13.73 37.50 -21.07
N TRP A 85 14.88 37.54 -21.76
CA TRP A 85 15.29 36.55 -22.74
C TRP A 85 16.36 35.64 -22.13
N PHE A 86 16.10 34.33 -22.15
CA PHE A 86 16.99 33.31 -21.61
C PHE A 86 17.56 32.46 -22.74
N ALA A 87 18.86 32.20 -22.70
CA ALA A 87 19.53 31.32 -23.64
C ALA A 87 20.12 30.08 -22.97
N GLY A 88 20.25 29.04 -23.78
CA GLY A 88 21.12 27.91 -23.53
C GLY A 88 22.54 28.14 -24.04
N HIS A 89 23.36 27.09 -23.97
CA HIS A 89 24.73 27.11 -24.48
C HIS A 89 24.81 26.84 -26.00
N GLY A 90 23.72 26.47 -26.68
CA GLY A 90 23.65 26.28 -28.14
C GLY A 90 23.70 27.58 -28.96
N ASN A 91 23.47 27.48 -30.28
CA ASN A 91 23.63 28.60 -31.23
C ASN A 91 22.41 29.55 -31.29
N ASP A 92 21.31 29.21 -30.64
CA ASP A 92 20.12 30.06 -30.59
C ASP A 92 20.36 31.31 -29.71
N GLN A 93 19.84 32.46 -30.15
CA GLN A 93 19.92 33.72 -29.40
C GLN A 93 19.26 33.63 -28.02
N TYR A 94 18.17 32.87 -27.94
CA TYR A 94 17.43 32.56 -26.74
C TYR A 94 16.49 31.38 -27.01
N VAL A 95 16.19 30.62 -25.95
CA VAL A 95 15.33 29.43 -25.97
C VAL A 95 14.04 29.63 -25.17
N TYR A 96 13.99 30.69 -24.34
CA TYR A 96 12.83 31.03 -23.53
C TYR A 96 12.67 32.55 -23.41
N VAL A 97 11.44 33.04 -23.54
CA VAL A 97 11.07 34.43 -23.32
C VAL A 97 10.01 34.50 -22.23
N ALA A 98 10.37 35.10 -21.10
CA ALA A 98 9.46 35.41 -20.01
C ALA A 98 8.96 36.84 -20.16
N GLU A 99 7.65 37.02 -20.30
CA GLU A 99 6.98 38.33 -20.36
C GLU A 99 6.25 38.60 -19.04
N LYS A 100 6.32 39.82 -18.54
CA LYS A 100 5.61 40.23 -17.32
C LYS A 100 4.12 40.34 -17.60
N GLY A 101 3.30 39.88 -16.66
CA GLY A 101 1.85 39.94 -16.79
C GLY A 101 1.07 40.01 -15.50
N THR A 102 -0.24 40.19 -15.65
CA THR A 102 -1.21 40.03 -14.56
C THR A 102 -1.68 38.59 -14.39
N GLU A 103 -1.47 37.75 -15.41
CA GLU A 103 -1.79 36.33 -15.42
C GLU A 103 -0.59 35.48 -15.88
N ASP A 104 -0.54 34.23 -15.42
CA ASP A 104 0.41 33.25 -15.93
C ASP A 104 -0.19 32.65 -17.20
N LYS A 105 0.48 32.77 -18.34
CA LYS A 105 -0.12 32.46 -19.64
C LYS A 105 0.86 31.86 -20.63
N PHE A 106 0.40 30.84 -21.34
CA PHE A 106 1.11 30.31 -22.50
C PHE A 106 0.97 31.25 -23.70
N LEU A 107 2.10 31.74 -24.24
CA LEU A 107 2.13 32.64 -25.40
C LEU A 107 2.60 31.93 -26.69
N GLY A 108 2.70 30.61 -26.67
CA GLY A 108 3.03 29.79 -27.82
C GLY A 108 4.50 29.39 -27.96
N GLY A 109 4.73 28.27 -28.64
CA GLY A 109 6.04 27.93 -29.20
C GLY A 109 6.37 28.79 -30.42
N ALA A 110 7.66 29.00 -30.67
CA ALA A 110 8.16 29.75 -31.83
C ALA A 110 9.00 28.88 -32.76
N PHE A 111 8.69 28.92 -34.05
CA PHE A 111 9.43 28.23 -35.10
C PHE A 111 10.17 29.21 -36.01
N LEU A 112 11.36 28.84 -36.44
CA LEU A 112 12.13 29.59 -37.44
C LEU A 112 11.65 29.19 -38.85
N VAL A 113 11.42 30.19 -39.70
CA VAL A 113 10.97 30.02 -41.08
C VAL A 113 12.15 30.15 -42.04
N GLU A 114 12.16 29.32 -43.09
CA GLU A 114 13.29 29.16 -44.01
C GLU A 114 13.62 30.39 -44.85
N SER A 115 12.60 31.13 -45.30
CA SER A 115 12.80 32.28 -46.19
C SER A 115 11.72 33.35 -46.02
N GLU A 116 12.01 34.54 -46.53
CA GLU A 116 11.08 35.66 -46.59
C GLU A 116 9.77 35.27 -47.30
N ALA A 117 9.86 34.50 -48.40
CA ALA A 117 8.71 34.04 -49.16
C ALA A 117 7.82 33.06 -48.36
N GLU A 118 8.44 32.19 -47.56
CA GLU A 118 7.73 31.27 -46.67
C GLU A 118 7.10 32.01 -45.48
N PHE A 119 7.77 33.07 -44.99
CA PHE A 119 7.21 33.95 -43.97
C PHE A 119 5.99 34.74 -44.52
N GLU A 120 6.05 35.24 -45.75
CA GLU A 120 4.89 35.82 -46.43
C GLU A 120 3.76 34.81 -46.62
N LYS A 121 4.08 33.55 -46.94
CA LYS A 121 3.08 32.48 -47.02
C LYS A 121 2.34 32.30 -45.69
N ALA A 122 3.07 32.35 -44.57
CA ALA A 122 2.48 32.26 -43.23
C ALA A 122 1.49 33.38 -42.90
N THR A 123 1.69 34.59 -43.44
CA THR A 123 0.77 35.73 -43.23
C THR A 123 -0.63 35.50 -43.82
N ARG A 124 -0.77 34.51 -44.70
CA ARG A 124 -2.03 34.17 -45.38
C ARG A 124 -2.79 33.04 -44.69
N ILE A 125 -2.22 32.45 -43.64
CA ILE A 125 -2.88 31.39 -42.86
C ILE A 125 -4.04 32.00 -42.06
N PRO A 126 -5.23 31.37 -42.02
CA PRO A 126 -6.32 31.83 -41.17
C PRO A 126 -5.89 31.97 -39.70
N GLY A 127 -6.23 33.09 -39.07
CA GLY A 127 -5.81 33.39 -37.70
C GLY A 127 -4.45 34.09 -37.59
N ALA A 128 -3.77 34.37 -38.70
CA ALA A 128 -2.53 35.14 -38.72
C ALA A 128 -2.76 36.60 -38.27
N GLY A 129 -2.00 37.00 -37.24
CA GLY A 129 -1.98 38.35 -36.70
C GLY A 129 -1.14 39.33 -37.53
N LYS A 130 -0.84 40.48 -36.93
CA LYS A 130 0.06 41.48 -37.56
C LYS A 130 1.51 41.00 -37.47
N VAL A 131 2.31 41.38 -38.48
CA VAL A 131 3.77 41.19 -38.44
C VAL A 131 4.36 42.16 -37.42
N GLU A 132 5.10 41.63 -36.46
CA GLU A 132 5.79 42.37 -35.42
C GLU A 132 7.30 42.38 -35.70
N GLN A 133 7.91 43.57 -35.63
CA GLN A 133 9.36 43.72 -35.78
C GLN A 133 10.04 43.46 -34.44
N LEU A 134 11.00 42.54 -34.40
CA LEU A 134 11.71 42.14 -33.18
C LEU A 134 12.94 43.02 -32.90
N GLN A 135 12.83 44.34 -33.14
CA GLN A 135 13.96 45.28 -33.04
C GLN A 135 14.65 45.29 -31.66
N HIS A 136 13.90 44.95 -30.60
CA HIS A 136 14.43 44.92 -29.23
C HIS A 136 14.83 43.51 -28.77
N ALA A 137 14.54 42.45 -29.53
CA ALA A 137 14.96 41.10 -29.19
C ALA A 137 16.43 40.86 -29.63
N PRO A 138 17.21 40.07 -28.88
CA PRO A 138 18.53 39.63 -29.33
C PRO A 138 18.47 38.95 -30.72
N GLY A 139 19.38 39.32 -31.61
CA GLY A 139 19.42 38.82 -33.00
C GLY A 139 18.35 39.40 -33.95
N GLY A 140 17.47 40.28 -33.48
CA GLY A 140 16.52 40.98 -34.34
C GLY A 140 15.49 40.06 -35.04
N GLY A 141 15.17 40.38 -36.29
CA GLY A 141 14.19 39.68 -37.12
C GLY A 141 12.76 40.19 -36.98
N LYS A 142 11.81 39.39 -37.48
CA LYS A 142 10.38 39.66 -37.41
C LYS A 142 9.60 38.41 -37.05
N ARG A 143 8.44 38.61 -36.43
CA ARG A 143 7.55 37.55 -35.96
C ARG A 143 6.13 37.75 -36.47
N ILE A 144 5.43 36.66 -36.72
CA ILE A 144 3.97 36.65 -36.80
C ILE A 144 3.42 35.60 -35.83
N THR A 145 2.28 35.91 -35.21
CA THR A 145 1.56 34.97 -34.34
C THR A 145 0.27 34.56 -35.03
N ILE A 146 0.06 33.26 -35.19
CA ILE A 146 -1.14 32.66 -35.77
C ILE A 146 -1.90 31.98 -34.63
N ILE A 147 -3.20 32.21 -34.54
CA ILE A 147 -4.05 31.53 -33.56
C ILE A 147 -4.59 30.24 -34.17
N ASP A 148 -4.30 29.11 -33.53
CA ASP A 148 -4.79 27.81 -33.97
C ASP A 148 -6.30 27.62 -33.65
N PRO A 149 -6.94 26.56 -34.17
CA PRO A 149 -8.38 26.31 -33.95
C PRO A 149 -8.86 26.30 -32.49
N GLU A 150 -7.99 26.01 -31.52
CA GLU A 150 -8.31 26.01 -30.09
C GLU A 150 -7.86 27.27 -29.34
N GLY A 151 -7.33 28.26 -30.05
CA GLY A 151 -6.93 29.53 -29.47
C GLY A 151 -5.47 29.58 -29.01
N PHE A 152 -4.66 28.53 -29.26
CA PHE A 152 -3.24 28.57 -28.91
C PHE A 152 -2.46 29.45 -29.90
N PRO A 153 -1.55 30.30 -29.41
CA PRO A 153 -0.65 31.04 -30.29
C PRO A 153 0.44 30.14 -30.87
N VAL A 154 0.64 30.21 -32.18
CA VAL A 154 1.78 29.62 -32.91
C VAL A 154 2.61 30.77 -33.46
N ASN A 155 3.88 30.86 -33.05
CA ASN A 155 4.75 31.96 -33.45
C ASN A 155 5.69 31.51 -34.56
N LEU A 156 5.80 32.32 -35.63
CA LEU A 156 6.76 32.10 -36.70
C LEU A 156 7.72 33.28 -36.77
N VAL A 157 9.02 33.00 -36.83
CA VAL A 157 10.10 33.98 -36.78
C VAL A 157 10.94 33.87 -38.05
N PHE A 158 11.35 35.01 -38.61
CA PHE A 158 12.25 35.08 -39.75
C PHE A 158 13.29 36.20 -39.56
N GLY A 159 14.50 35.99 -40.10
CA GLY A 159 15.56 36.99 -40.12
C GLY A 159 16.21 37.26 -38.77
N GLN A 160 16.20 36.28 -37.87
CA GLN A 160 16.92 36.35 -36.60
C GLN A 160 18.34 35.82 -36.77
N ASP A 161 19.35 36.60 -36.37
CA ASP A 161 20.76 36.22 -36.47
C ASP A 161 21.10 35.07 -35.49
N GLU A 162 21.96 34.13 -35.89
CA GLU A 162 22.49 33.10 -34.98
C GLU A 162 23.69 33.63 -34.16
N VAL A 163 23.94 33.02 -33.00
CA VAL A 163 25.12 33.33 -32.19
C VAL A 163 26.26 32.41 -32.63
N THR A 164 27.34 32.99 -33.17
CA THR A 164 28.60 32.25 -33.36
C THR A 164 29.33 32.13 -32.02
N LYS A 165 29.30 30.95 -31.41
CA LYS A 165 30.02 30.66 -30.15
C LYS A 165 31.40 30.08 -30.44
N SER A 166 32.39 30.40 -29.61
CA SER A 166 33.73 29.84 -29.69
C SER A 166 33.75 28.38 -29.21
N ASP A 167 34.58 27.53 -29.82
CA ASP A 167 34.72 26.11 -29.48
C ASP A 167 34.97 25.86 -27.98
N ASP A 168 35.64 26.79 -27.29
CA ASP A 168 35.91 26.75 -25.84
C ASP A 168 34.65 26.75 -24.93
N THR A 169 33.46 26.97 -25.50
CA THR A 169 32.18 26.98 -24.76
C THR A 169 31.37 25.69 -24.92
N MET A 170 31.80 24.77 -25.79
CA MET A 170 31.11 23.51 -26.04
C MET A 170 31.53 22.46 -25.01
N ALA A 171 30.54 21.77 -24.43
CA ALA A 171 30.80 20.71 -23.48
C ALA A 171 31.51 19.52 -24.17
N GLU A 172 32.56 19.01 -23.54
CA GLU A 172 33.34 17.90 -24.10
C GLU A 172 32.48 16.65 -24.23
N LYS A 173 32.54 15.97 -25.37
CA LYS A 173 31.83 14.70 -25.57
C LYS A 173 32.40 13.65 -24.62
N LEU A 174 31.55 13.11 -23.74
CA LEU A 174 31.96 12.08 -22.79
C LEU A 174 32.35 10.78 -23.51
N ILE A 175 33.53 10.27 -23.19
CA ILE A 175 33.97 8.92 -23.55
C ILE A 175 33.53 7.96 -22.45
N TYR A 176 32.66 6.99 -22.75
CA TYR A 176 32.22 5.98 -21.77
C TYR A 176 33.13 4.74 -21.78
N ASN A 177 33.29 4.13 -20.60
CA ASN A 177 34.09 2.93 -20.38
C ASN A 177 33.14 1.73 -20.18
N PHE A 178 32.95 0.92 -21.22
CA PHE A 178 32.15 -0.32 -21.17
C PHE A 178 32.93 -1.48 -20.55
N GLU A 179 32.28 -2.59 -20.22
CA GLU A 179 32.85 -3.74 -19.49
C GLU A 179 34.13 -4.27 -20.15
N HIS A 180 34.15 -4.31 -21.48
CA HIS A 180 35.26 -4.84 -22.27
C HIS A 180 36.06 -3.76 -23.03
N GLU A 181 35.55 -2.53 -23.08
CA GLU A 181 36.18 -1.41 -23.77
C GLU A 181 36.40 -0.25 -22.80
N LYS A 182 37.64 -0.10 -22.33
CA LYS A 182 38.03 0.91 -21.36
C LYS A 182 38.94 1.97 -22.01
N ALA A 183 38.37 2.75 -22.94
CA ALA A 183 39.10 3.77 -23.70
C ALA A 183 39.74 4.87 -22.83
N ARG A 184 39.19 5.16 -21.64
CA ARG A 184 39.78 6.14 -20.71
C ARG A 184 40.90 5.51 -19.88
N VAL A 185 42.14 5.70 -20.31
CA VAL A 185 43.36 5.30 -19.57
C VAL A 185 44.05 6.57 -19.02
N GLY A 186 44.16 6.70 -17.69
CA GLY A 186 44.79 7.87 -17.06
C GLY A 186 44.00 9.18 -17.15
N HIS A 187 42.87 9.21 -17.85
CA HIS A 187 41.94 10.34 -17.96
C HIS A 187 40.73 10.15 -17.04
N PHE A 188 40.43 11.15 -16.20
CA PHE A 188 39.33 11.11 -15.23
C PHE A 188 38.20 12.05 -15.65
N GLN A 189 36.96 11.56 -15.64
CA GLN A 189 35.78 12.41 -15.76
C GLN A 189 35.29 12.82 -14.36
N ARG A 190 35.15 14.13 -14.15
CA ARG A 190 34.71 14.75 -12.90
C ARG A 190 33.81 15.92 -13.23
N PHE A 191 32.57 15.87 -12.77
CA PHE A 191 31.59 16.91 -13.03
C PHE A 191 31.55 17.95 -11.92
N LYS A 192 31.30 19.20 -12.30
CA LYS A 192 30.94 20.27 -11.36
C LYS A 192 29.45 20.17 -11.06
N LYS A 193 29.08 20.09 -9.78
CA LYS A 193 27.67 20.10 -9.38
C LYS A 193 27.04 21.46 -9.68
N GLY A 194 25.84 21.46 -10.24
CA GLY A 194 25.09 22.67 -10.58
C GLY A 194 23.84 22.38 -11.42
N PRO A 195 23.16 23.42 -11.91
CA PRO A 195 22.10 23.33 -12.92
C PRO A 195 22.55 22.52 -14.15
N ALA A 196 21.64 21.82 -14.80
CA ALA A 196 21.93 21.16 -16.08
C ALA A 196 21.94 22.23 -17.18
N ALA A 197 23.10 22.47 -17.80
CA ALA A 197 23.19 23.50 -18.83
C ALA A 197 22.28 23.16 -20.02
N VAL A 198 21.28 24.00 -20.28
CA VAL A 198 20.37 23.84 -21.42
C VAL A 198 21.11 24.13 -22.71
N HIS A 199 20.98 23.27 -23.72
CA HIS A 199 21.53 23.43 -25.06
C HIS A 199 20.58 24.24 -25.94
N LYS A 200 19.42 23.66 -26.27
CA LYS A 200 18.37 24.20 -27.14
C LYS A 200 16.98 23.80 -26.66
N LEU A 201 15.94 24.38 -27.26
CA LEU A 201 14.57 23.87 -27.14
C LEU A 201 14.40 22.66 -28.08
N GLY A 202 13.88 21.54 -27.56
CA GLY A 202 13.63 20.34 -28.35
C GLY A 202 12.19 20.29 -28.87
N HIS A 203 11.24 20.25 -27.93
CA HIS A 203 9.82 20.16 -28.26
C HIS A 203 8.92 20.88 -27.26
N PHE A 204 7.66 21.03 -27.65
CA PHE A 204 6.56 21.31 -26.74
C PHE A 204 5.33 20.52 -27.16
N GLY A 205 4.35 20.41 -26.28
CA GLY A 205 3.07 19.88 -26.69
C GLY A 205 1.87 20.45 -25.99
N LEU A 206 0.73 20.04 -26.51
CA LEU A 206 -0.58 20.60 -26.19
C LEU A 206 -1.56 19.50 -25.79
N CYS A 207 -2.35 19.78 -24.77
CA CYS A 207 -3.60 19.10 -24.48
C CYS A 207 -4.71 19.80 -25.28
N VAL A 208 -5.47 19.04 -26.07
CA VAL A 208 -6.47 19.58 -27.02
C VAL A 208 -7.80 18.86 -26.89
N GLN A 209 -8.92 19.54 -27.16
CA GLN A 209 -10.26 18.93 -27.13
C GLN A 209 -10.68 18.37 -28.50
N ASN A 210 -10.41 19.12 -29.56
CA ASN A 210 -10.69 18.80 -30.96
C ASN A 210 -9.41 18.37 -31.68
N PHE A 211 -8.92 17.19 -31.31
CA PHE A 211 -7.69 16.60 -31.84
C PHE A 211 -7.64 16.61 -33.36
N LYS A 212 -8.73 16.22 -34.05
CA LYS A 212 -8.75 16.18 -35.51
C LYS A 212 -8.53 17.56 -36.13
N ALA A 213 -9.24 18.59 -35.66
CA ALA A 213 -9.10 19.94 -36.21
C ALA A 213 -7.69 20.50 -35.97
N GLN A 214 -7.11 20.24 -34.80
CA GLN A 214 -5.74 20.62 -34.47
C GLN A 214 -4.73 19.90 -35.36
N CYS A 215 -4.81 18.57 -35.47
CA CYS A 215 -3.96 17.78 -36.36
C CYS A 215 -4.02 18.28 -37.81
N ASP A 216 -5.22 18.50 -38.34
CA ASP A 216 -5.42 19.03 -39.70
C ASP A 216 -4.78 20.42 -39.86
N PHE A 217 -4.91 21.30 -38.86
CA PHE A 217 -4.31 22.63 -38.91
C PHE A 217 -2.77 22.56 -38.98
N TYR A 218 -2.13 21.88 -38.03
CA TYR A 218 -0.66 21.84 -37.96
C TYR A 218 -0.05 21.11 -39.16
N LEU A 219 -0.61 19.96 -39.55
CA LEU A 219 -0.07 19.11 -40.61
C LEU A 219 -0.34 19.63 -42.02
N ARG A 220 -1.31 20.53 -42.22
CA ARG A 220 -1.61 21.11 -43.56
C ARG A 220 -0.93 22.46 -43.79
N HIS A 221 -0.69 23.23 -42.74
CA HIS A 221 -0.13 24.59 -42.86
C HIS A 221 1.37 24.66 -42.66
N PHE A 222 1.96 23.72 -41.92
CA PHE A 222 3.39 23.66 -41.68
C PHE A 222 3.96 22.37 -42.23
N ASN A 223 5.24 22.34 -42.59
CA ASN A 223 5.95 21.10 -42.96
C ASN A 223 6.19 20.18 -41.74
N LEU A 224 5.27 20.16 -40.78
CA LEU A 224 5.23 19.15 -39.74
C LEU A 224 4.70 17.85 -40.35
N ALA A 225 5.42 16.78 -40.09
CA ALA A 225 5.06 15.44 -40.51
C ALA A 225 4.85 14.57 -39.27
N PRO A 226 3.82 13.71 -39.25
CA PRO A 226 3.63 12.77 -38.16
C PRO A 226 4.80 11.79 -38.14
N THR A 227 5.37 11.61 -36.96
CA THR A 227 6.27 10.51 -36.65
C THR A 227 5.46 9.34 -36.12
N ASP A 228 4.56 9.61 -35.16
CA ASP A 228 3.70 8.60 -34.57
C ASP A 228 2.28 9.11 -34.35
N PHE A 229 1.32 8.21 -34.56
CA PHE A 229 -0.05 8.33 -34.09
C PHE A 229 -0.34 7.29 -33.02
N LEU A 230 -1.03 7.71 -31.97
CA LEU A 230 -1.54 6.82 -30.94
C LEU A 230 -3.06 6.77 -30.94
N TYR A 231 -3.64 5.58 -30.84
CA TYR A 231 -5.09 5.35 -30.92
C TYR A 231 -5.66 4.57 -29.73
N ILE A 232 -6.90 4.84 -29.36
CA ILE A 232 -7.68 4.00 -28.44
C ILE A 232 -8.69 3.15 -29.22
N ASP A 233 -9.01 1.98 -28.69
CA ASP A 233 -10.11 1.15 -29.20
C ASP A 233 -11.44 1.64 -28.61
N GLU A 234 -12.42 1.90 -29.46
CA GLU A 234 -13.78 2.30 -29.09
C GLU A 234 -14.66 1.05 -28.85
N ALA A 235 -15.78 1.23 -28.14
CA ALA A 235 -16.68 0.12 -27.76
C ALA A 235 -17.26 -0.66 -28.97
N ASP A 236 -17.29 -0.03 -30.15
CA ASP A 236 -17.73 -0.63 -31.42
C ASP A 236 -16.60 -1.31 -32.21
N ARG A 237 -15.40 -1.42 -31.63
CA ARG A 237 -14.15 -1.93 -32.24
C ARG A 237 -13.57 -1.04 -33.34
N SER A 238 -14.04 0.19 -33.49
CA SER A 238 -13.31 1.20 -34.28
C SER A 238 -12.13 1.76 -33.47
N THR A 239 -11.15 2.35 -34.14
CA THR A 239 -10.00 3.00 -33.49
C THR A 239 -10.11 4.50 -33.62
N ARG A 240 -9.87 5.24 -32.55
CA ARG A 240 -9.79 6.71 -32.56
C ARG A 240 -8.39 7.17 -32.20
N GLU A 241 -7.78 7.97 -33.08
CA GLU A 241 -6.51 8.63 -32.79
C GLU A 241 -6.71 9.68 -31.68
N VAL A 242 -5.82 9.64 -30.69
CA VAL A 242 -5.88 10.51 -29.51
C VAL A 242 -4.60 11.28 -29.26
N ALA A 243 -3.46 10.86 -29.82
CA ALA A 243 -2.19 11.59 -29.71
C ALA A 243 -1.38 11.56 -31.02
N LEU A 244 -0.59 12.61 -31.24
CA LEU A 244 0.29 12.80 -32.39
C LEU A 244 1.65 13.30 -31.91
N PHE A 245 2.72 12.67 -32.40
CA PHE A 245 4.10 13.16 -32.31
C PHE A 245 4.55 13.55 -33.72
N ALA A 246 5.11 14.75 -33.89
CA ALA A 246 5.46 15.29 -35.20
C ALA A 246 6.84 15.94 -35.23
N HIS A 247 7.57 15.70 -36.32
CA HIS A 247 8.85 16.32 -36.65
C HIS A 247 8.71 17.38 -37.74
N ILE A 248 9.72 18.23 -37.92
CA ILE A 248 9.80 19.16 -39.06
C ILE A 248 10.42 18.41 -40.24
N ASP A 249 9.65 18.19 -41.31
CA ASP A 249 10.15 17.50 -42.50
C ASP A 249 11.13 18.38 -43.29
N ARG A 250 12.39 17.96 -43.30
CA ARG A 250 13.50 18.56 -44.05
C ARG A 250 13.97 17.71 -45.24
N GLY A 251 13.17 16.70 -45.64
CA GLY A 251 13.53 15.76 -46.69
C GLY A 251 14.50 14.71 -46.18
N GLU A 252 15.68 14.61 -46.79
CA GLU A 252 16.68 13.60 -46.43
C GLU A 252 17.47 13.95 -45.16
N ASP A 253 17.42 15.21 -44.71
CA ASP A 253 18.11 15.68 -43.51
C ASP A 253 17.51 15.05 -42.25
N PHE A 254 18.38 14.56 -41.36
CA PHE A 254 17.97 14.01 -40.07
C PHE A 254 17.59 15.13 -39.09
N VAL A 255 16.41 15.01 -38.50
CA VAL A 255 15.84 15.94 -37.52
C VAL A 255 15.41 15.20 -36.26
N ASP A 256 15.16 15.93 -35.16
CA ASP A 256 14.62 15.33 -33.94
C ASP A 256 13.33 14.55 -34.21
N HIS A 257 13.21 13.38 -33.61
CA HIS A 257 12.05 12.49 -33.73
C HIS A 257 10.71 13.22 -33.60
N HIS A 258 10.64 14.18 -32.67
CA HIS A 258 9.53 15.10 -32.60
C HIS A 258 9.98 16.46 -32.06
N THR A 259 9.37 17.51 -32.56
CA THR A 259 9.51 18.89 -32.06
C THR A 259 8.17 19.45 -31.59
N PHE A 260 7.08 18.75 -31.93
CA PHE A 260 5.73 19.10 -31.54
C PHE A 260 4.94 17.83 -31.27
N PHE A 261 4.16 17.81 -30.18
CA PHE A 261 3.19 16.76 -29.95
C PHE A 261 1.88 17.33 -29.44
N MET A 262 0.80 16.56 -29.60
CA MET A 262 -0.48 16.90 -28.98
C MET A 262 -1.20 15.64 -28.54
N THR A 263 -2.06 15.78 -27.53
CA THR A 263 -2.90 14.69 -27.03
C THR A 263 -4.29 15.19 -26.66
N THR A 264 -5.29 14.32 -26.75
CA THR A 264 -6.68 14.64 -26.46
C THR A 264 -6.89 14.74 -24.96
N ASN A 265 -7.53 15.81 -24.49
CA ASN A 265 -7.83 16.02 -23.08
C ASN A 265 -9.17 16.75 -22.90
N ALA A 266 -9.73 16.69 -21.69
CA ALA A 266 -10.97 17.38 -21.33
C ALA A 266 -10.82 18.91 -21.34
N THR A 267 -9.61 19.45 -21.23
CA THR A 267 -9.33 20.88 -21.25
C THR A 267 -8.16 21.20 -22.18
N SER A 268 -8.23 22.34 -22.85
CA SER A 268 -7.16 22.83 -23.72
C SER A 268 -6.13 23.60 -22.91
N HIS A 269 -4.90 23.11 -22.86
CA HIS A 269 -3.77 23.79 -22.22
C HIS A 269 -2.43 23.30 -22.78
N VAL A 270 -1.34 24.02 -22.51
CA VAL A 270 0.01 23.52 -22.82
C VAL A 270 0.33 22.31 -21.93
N HIS A 271 0.83 21.24 -22.52
CA HIS A 271 1.21 20.03 -21.78
C HIS A 271 2.57 20.21 -21.11
N HIS A 272 3.65 20.43 -21.88
CA HIS A 272 4.97 20.80 -21.38
C HIS A 272 5.82 21.45 -22.48
N CYS A 273 6.97 22.01 -22.11
CA CYS A 273 8.06 22.32 -23.02
C CYS A 273 9.37 21.66 -22.55
N SER A 274 10.19 21.23 -23.51
CA SER A 274 11.33 20.34 -23.26
C SER A 274 12.62 20.88 -23.84
N PHE A 275 13.67 20.87 -23.02
CA PHE A 275 14.96 21.48 -23.31
C PHE A 275 16.05 20.42 -23.34
N GLU A 276 16.83 20.41 -24.40
CA GLU A 276 17.93 19.46 -24.55
C GLU A 276 19.07 19.84 -23.62
N VAL A 277 19.69 18.86 -22.98
CA VAL A 277 20.93 19.02 -22.21
C VAL A 277 22.01 18.08 -22.77
N HIS A 278 23.27 18.38 -22.47
CA HIS A 278 24.43 17.75 -23.10
C HIS A 278 24.46 16.21 -23.04
N ASP A 279 24.19 15.64 -21.87
CA ASP A 279 24.20 14.19 -21.65
C ASP A 279 23.41 13.79 -20.39
N PHE A 280 23.29 12.48 -20.19
CA PHE A 280 22.61 11.87 -19.05
C PHE A 280 23.24 12.23 -17.69
N ASP A 281 24.58 12.30 -17.60
CA ASP A 281 25.25 12.66 -16.34
C ASP A 281 24.89 14.09 -15.94
N THR A 282 24.87 15.00 -16.90
CA THR A 282 24.49 16.42 -16.75
C THR A 282 23.02 16.54 -16.35
N GLN A 283 22.12 15.80 -17.02
CA GLN A 283 20.70 15.75 -16.68
C GLN A 283 20.49 15.28 -15.24
N LEU A 284 21.13 14.17 -14.84
CA LEU A 284 21.00 13.61 -13.50
C LEU A 284 21.55 14.57 -12.42
N LEU A 285 22.63 15.28 -12.71
CA LEU A 285 23.18 16.30 -11.82
C LEU A 285 22.24 17.50 -11.67
N GLY A 286 21.64 17.97 -12.76
CA GLY A 286 20.61 19.02 -12.73
C GLY A 286 19.37 18.58 -11.97
N HIS A 287 18.91 17.34 -12.17
CA HIS A 287 17.82 16.73 -11.41
C HIS A 287 18.09 16.78 -9.90
N GLN A 288 19.27 16.34 -9.47
CA GLN A 288 19.69 16.39 -8.08
C GLN A 288 19.80 17.83 -7.55
N TRP A 289 20.24 18.77 -8.39
CA TRP A 289 20.33 20.19 -8.05
C TRP A 289 18.95 20.78 -7.76
N LEU A 290 17.98 20.58 -8.65
CA LEU A 290 16.61 21.05 -8.50
C LEU A 290 15.91 20.41 -7.30
N ALA A 291 16.07 19.09 -7.12
CA ALA A 291 15.55 18.36 -5.97
C ALA A 291 16.09 18.92 -4.64
N LYS A 292 17.40 19.21 -4.57
CA LYS A 292 18.05 19.78 -3.39
C LYS A 292 17.55 21.19 -3.07
N LYS A 293 17.19 21.98 -4.09
CA LYS A 293 16.61 23.32 -3.93
C LYS A 293 15.12 23.28 -3.53
N GLY A 294 14.50 22.10 -3.50
CA GLY A 294 13.10 21.93 -3.08
C GLY A 294 12.08 22.25 -4.16
N TYR A 295 12.49 22.29 -5.44
CA TYR A 295 11.54 22.43 -6.55
C TYR A 295 10.67 21.18 -6.67
N LYS A 296 9.47 21.33 -7.26
CA LYS A 296 8.48 20.26 -7.33
C LYS A 296 8.69 19.43 -8.60
N SER A 297 9.20 18.22 -8.45
CA SER A 297 9.26 17.25 -9.55
C SER A 297 7.84 16.79 -9.93
N VAL A 298 7.60 16.67 -11.23
CA VAL A 298 6.41 16.00 -11.78
C VAL A 298 6.71 14.51 -11.93
N TRP A 299 7.89 14.20 -12.47
CA TRP A 299 8.37 12.85 -12.74
C TRP A 299 9.89 12.80 -12.60
N GLY A 300 10.41 11.68 -12.08
CA GLY A 300 11.84 11.41 -12.01
C GLY A 300 12.48 11.16 -13.38
N VAL A 301 13.75 10.74 -13.38
CA VAL A 301 14.47 10.45 -14.61
C VAL A 301 13.97 9.15 -15.24
N GLY A 302 13.54 9.19 -16.51
CA GLY A 302 13.03 8.04 -17.26
C GLY A 302 13.41 8.09 -18.74
N ARG A 303 12.97 7.10 -19.54
CA ARG A 303 13.16 7.10 -21.01
C ARG A 303 11.82 6.92 -21.72
N HIS A 304 11.57 7.76 -22.71
CA HIS A 304 10.41 7.65 -23.59
C HIS A 304 10.55 6.47 -24.54
N ILE A 305 9.45 5.76 -24.79
CA ILE A 305 9.42 4.72 -25.82
C ILE A 305 9.51 5.35 -27.21
N LEU A 306 8.77 6.44 -27.43
CA LEU A 306 8.79 7.19 -28.69
C LEU A 306 9.94 8.20 -28.66
N GLY A 307 10.76 8.21 -29.71
CA GLY A 307 11.95 9.06 -29.81
C GLY A 307 13.08 8.75 -28.85
N SER A 308 12.95 7.73 -28.00
CA SER A 308 14.00 7.21 -27.10
C SER A 308 14.64 8.24 -26.15
N GLN A 309 14.05 9.42 -25.98
CA GLN A 309 14.63 10.50 -25.17
C GLN A 309 14.65 10.13 -23.68
N ILE A 310 15.78 10.39 -23.00
CA ILE A 310 15.86 10.36 -21.54
C ILE A 310 15.33 11.68 -21.02
N PHE A 311 14.34 11.67 -20.12
CA PHE A 311 13.66 12.88 -19.66
C PHE A 311 13.68 13.01 -18.13
N ASP A 312 13.46 14.22 -17.62
CA ASP A 312 12.97 14.49 -16.27
C ASP A 312 12.02 15.70 -16.26
N TYR A 313 10.96 15.68 -15.44
CA TYR A 313 9.90 16.69 -15.47
C TYR A 313 9.79 17.49 -14.18
N TRP A 314 9.60 18.80 -14.31
CA TRP A 314 9.48 19.76 -13.21
C TRP A 314 8.32 20.73 -13.41
N TRP A 315 7.67 21.11 -12.31
CA TRP A 315 6.79 22.27 -12.31
C TRP A 315 7.63 23.53 -12.12
N ASP A 316 7.46 24.52 -13.01
CA ASP A 316 7.98 25.86 -12.79
C ASP A 316 7.20 26.59 -11.68
N THR A 317 7.63 27.81 -11.34
CA THR A 317 7.02 28.61 -10.27
C THR A 317 5.62 29.14 -10.61
N SER A 318 5.22 29.09 -11.89
CA SER A 318 3.90 29.52 -12.39
C SER A 318 2.96 28.34 -12.66
N GLY A 319 3.40 27.10 -12.45
CA GLY A 319 2.61 25.90 -12.68
C GLY A 319 2.66 25.35 -14.12
N PHE A 320 3.59 25.80 -14.95
CA PHE A 320 3.89 25.19 -16.24
C PHE A 320 4.87 24.03 -16.08
N MET A 321 4.67 22.97 -16.86
CA MET A 321 5.56 21.83 -16.87
C MET A 321 6.73 22.08 -17.82
N VAL A 322 7.95 21.88 -17.32
CA VAL A 322 9.19 21.96 -18.08
C VAL A 322 9.96 20.64 -17.95
N GLU A 323 10.71 20.30 -18.98
CA GLU A 323 11.42 19.03 -19.10
C GLU A 323 12.89 19.27 -19.49
N HIS A 324 13.83 18.55 -18.88
CA HIS A 324 15.12 18.32 -19.54
C HIS A 324 15.06 17.00 -20.28
N TYR A 325 15.66 16.95 -21.47
CA TYR A 325 15.90 15.69 -22.15
C TYR A 325 17.32 15.56 -22.69
N ALA A 326 17.75 14.32 -22.91
CA ALA A 326 18.99 13.95 -23.60
C ALA A 326 18.78 12.67 -24.41
N ASP A 327 19.67 12.40 -25.37
CA ASP A 327 19.71 11.12 -26.11
C ASP A 327 18.42 10.79 -26.88
N GLY A 328 17.97 11.71 -27.74
CA GLY A 328 16.82 11.53 -28.62
C GLY A 328 17.16 10.95 -29.99
N ASP A 329 16.25 10.15 -30.56
CA ASP A 329 16.37 9.61 -31.91
C ASP A 329 16.23 10.71 -32.99
N LEU A 330 16.91 10.50 -34.11
CA LEU A 330 16.80 11.33 -35.30
C LEU A 330 16.13 10.58 -36.44
N ILE A 331 15.26 11.27 -37.18
CA ILE A 331 14.48 10.70 -38.29
C ILE A 331 14.49 11.62 -39.52
N ASN A 332 14.04 11.10 -40.66
CA ASN A 332 13.86 11.85 -41.91
C ASN A 332 12.69 11.28 -42.73
N ASP A 333 12.49 11.78 -43.95
CA ASP A 333 11.35 11.40 -44.82
C ASP A 333 11.32 9.93 -45.27
N LYS A 334 12.39 9.17 -45.02
CA LYS A 334 12.49 7.73 -45.34
C LYS A 334 11.99 6.84 -44.21
N ILE A 335 11.84 7.38 -43.00
CA ILE A 335 11.33 6.65 -41.84
C ILE A 335 9.79 6.62 -41.90
N PRO A 336 9.14 5.44 -41.81
CA PRO A 336 7.69 5.35 -41.86
C PRO A 336 7.04 5.90 -40.60
N ILE A 337 5.77 6.31 -40.72
CA ILE A 337 4.95 6.77 -39.62
C ILE A 337 4.57 5.56 -38.76
N GLY A 338 4.83 5.65 -37.47
CA GLY A 338 4.36 4.68 -36.49
C GLY A 338 2.88 4.86 -36.13
N ARG A 339 2.13 3.75 -36.06
CA ARG A 339 0.77 3.72 -35.50
C ARG A 339 0.69 2.67 -34.38
N GLY A 340 0.48 3.13 -33.15
CA GLY A 340 0.44 2.27 -31.97
C GLY A 340 -0.79 2.54 -31.08
N PRO A 341 -1.19 1.59 -30.23
CA PRO A 341 -2.22 1.86 -29.25
C PRO A 341 -1.75 2.93 -28.26
N ALA A 342 -2.59 3.91 -27.99
CA ALA A 342 -2.51 4.79 -26.84
C ALA A 342 -2.81 3.96 -25.59
N ARG A 343 -1.82 3.18 -25.17
CA ARG A 343 -1.80 2.66 -23.81
C ARG A 343 -1.75 3.86 -22.87
N ASN A 344 -2.40 3.79 -21.70
CA ASN A 344 -2.42 4.86 -20.70
C ASN A 344 -1.07 5.60 -20.69
N GLU A 345 -1.01 6.93 -20.63
CA GLU A 345 0.24 7.74 -20.76
C GLU A 345 1.46 7.21 -19.95
N ARG A 346 1.21 6.37 -18.95
CA ARG A 346 2.15 5.55 -18.18
C ARG A 346 2.95 4.51 -18.97
N ASP A 347 2.50 4.07 -20.15
CA ASP A 347 3.14 3.03 -20.97
C ASP A 347 4.01 3.60 -22.09
N LEU A 348 3.85 4.88 -22.46
CA LEU A 348 4.78 5.59 -23.35
C LEU A 348 6.11 5.95 -22.65
N THR A 349 6.17 5.60 -21.38
CA THR A 349 7.19 5.98 -20.43
C THR A 349 7.56 4.72 -19.66
N LEU A 350 8.82 4.28 -19.70
CA LEU A 350 9.26 3.29 -18.72
C LEU A 350 9.22 3.94 -17.33
N MET A 351 8.16 3.64 -16.57
CA MET A 351 7.88 3.86 -15.12
C MET A 351 7.26 5.20 -14.64
N LEU A 352 5.97 5.12 -14.19
CA LEU A 352 5.24 5.84 -13.10
C LEU A 352 4.49 7.18 -13.34
N LYS A 353 3.20 7.17 -13.78
CA LYS A 353 2.25 8.30 -13.53
C LYS A 353 1.26 7.96 -12.43
N ASP A 354 0.72 9.00 -11.80
CA ASP A 354 -0.27 8.99 -10.73
C ASP A 354 -1.43 9.94 -11.10
N ASP A 355 -2.52 9.41 -11.65
CA ASP A 355 -3.76 10.14 -11.95
C ASP A 355 -4.73 10.17 -10.75
N GLY A 356 -4.31 9.71 -9.57
CA GLY A 356 -5.13 9.60 -8.37
C GLY A 356 -6.27 8.57 -8.43
N ASN A 357 -6.52 7.94 -9.59
CA ASN A 357 -7.59 6.96 -9.80
C ASN A 357 -7.08 5.55 -10.11
N THR A 358 -5.80 5.39 -10.45
CA THR A 358 -5.13 4.08 -10.51
C THR A 358 -4.28 3.83 -9.27
N VAL A 359 -4.66 2.84 -8.47
CA VAL A 359 -3.95 2.46 -7.24
C VAL A 359 -3.48 1.00 -7.27
N GLY A 360 -2.65 0.60 -6.31
CA GLY A 360 -2.25 -0.80 -6.20
C GLY A 360 -3.44 -1.66 -5.78
N VAL A 361 -4.19 -1.21 -4.78
CA VAL A 361 -5.29 -1.96 -4.17
C VAL A 361 -6.51 -1.08 -3.97
N VAL A 362 -7.70 -1.62 -4.25
CA VAL A 362 -8.97 -1.03 -3.80
C VAL A 362 -9.60 -1.92 -2.74
N ILE A 363 -10.07 -1.36 -1.63
CA ILE A 363 -10.72 -2.08 -0.52
C ILE A 363 -12.19 -1.70 -0.51
N CYS A 364 -13.09 -2.66 -0.60
CA CYS A 364 -14.53 -2.44 -0.45
C CYS A 364 -14.95 -2.74 0.99
N GLY A 365 -15.32 -1.71 1.76
CA GLY A 365 -15.70 -1.78 3.16
C GLY A 365 -14.58 -1.35 4.12
N CYS A 366 -14.93 -0.45 5.06
CA CYS A 366 -14.05 0.12 6.08
C CYS A 366 -14.52 -0.28 7.50
N GLY A 367 -15.07 -1.49 7.66
CA GLY A 367 -15.24 -2.13 8.97
C GLY A 367 -13.89 -2.48 9.62
N PRO A 368 -13.86 -3.17 10.77
CA PRO A 368 -12.62 -3.45 11.50
C PRO A 368 -11.53 -4.10 10.63
N THR A 369 -11.92 -5.10 9.81
CA THR A 369 -11.00 -5.83 8.92
C THR A 369 -10.43 -4.93 7.81
N GLY A 370 -11.29 -4.14 7.15
CA GLY A 370 -10.87 -3.25 6.06
C GLY A 370 -10.01 -2.09 6.55
N ALA A 371 -10.39 -1.49 7.69
CA ALA A 371 -9.63 -0.41 8.33
C ALA A 371 -8.24 -0.91 8.78
N LEU A 372 -8.16 -2.11 9.38
CA LEU A 372 -6.88 -2.70 9.75
C LEU A 372 -6.02 -3.03 8.52
N LEU A 373 -6.61 -3.64 7.47
CA LEU A 373 -5.88 -3.93 6.23
C LEU A 373 -5.29 -2.64 5.64
N SER A 374 -6.08 -1.58 5.59
CA SER A 374 -5.63 -0.26 5.14
C SER A 374 -4.45 0.26 5.95
N ALA A 375 -4.55 0.25 7.29
CA ALA A 375 -3.45 0.69 8.16
C ALA A 375 -2.17 -0.14 7.99
N LEU A 376 -2.31 -1.46 7.76
CA LEU A 376 -1.18 -2.34 7.45
C LEU A 376 -0.57 -2.06 6.07
N LEU A 377 -1.37 -1.74 5.06
CA LEU A 377 -0.88 -1.32 3.74
C LEU A 377 -0.15 0.03 3.82
N CYS A 378 -0.61 0.98 4.64
CA CYS A 378 0.12 2.21 4.93
C CYS A 378 1.50 1.92 5.55
N ARG A 379 1.57 1.01 6.53
CA ARG A 379 2.84 0.55 7.14
C ARG A 379 3.80 -0.06 6.11
N LEU A 380 3.26 -0.69 5.07
CA LEU A 380 3.99 -1.28 3.95
C LEU A 380 4.18 -0.30 2.78
N ARG A 381 3.74 0.96 2.89
CA ARG A 381 3.83 2.00 1.84
C ARG A 381 3.14 1.60 0.53
N VAL A 382 2.01 0.91 0.62
CA VAL A 382 1.20 0.51 -0.54
C VAL A 382 0.07 1.50 -0.73
N ARG A 383 -0.01 2.11 -1.92
CA ARG A 383 -1.10 3.04 -2.26
C ARG A 383 -2.42 2.31 -2.52
N HIS A 384 -3.48 2.76 -1.90
CA HIS A 384 -4.79 2.13 -1.96
C HIS A 384 -5.94 3.09 -1.68
N ILE A 385 -7.14 2.73 -2.16
CA ILE A 385 -8.39 3.45 -1.91
C ILE A 385 -9.36 2.53 -1.17
N ILE A 386 -10.11 3.08 -0.21
CA ILE A 386 -11.19 2.37 0.49
C ILE A 386 -12.53 2.99 0.10
N ILE A 387 -13.48 2.15 -0.32
CA ILE A 387 -14.86 2.53 -0.65
C ILE A 387 -15.75 2.07 0.52
N GLU A 388 -16.37 3.02 1.23
CA GLU A 388 -17.23 2.77 2.38
C GLU A 388 -18.59 3.43 2.20
N LYS A 389 -19.66 2.65 2.34
CA LYS A 389 -21.04 3.11 2.12
C LYS A 389 -21.56 4.00 3.24
N GLU A 390 -21.10 3.80 4.47
CA GLU A 390 -21.55 4.55 5.64
C GLU A 390 -20.80 5.88 5.80
N ALA A 391 -21.49 6.93 6.26
CA ALA A 391 -20.87 8.24 6.52
C ALA A 391 -19.94 8.24 7.75
N GLN A 392 -20.24 7.38 8.72
CA GLN A 392 -19.54 7.32 10.00
C GLN A 392 -19.40 5.87 10.47
N ILE A 393 -18.55 5.66 11.47
CA ILE A 393 -18.41 4.37 12.15
C ILE A 393 -19.76 3.98 12.73
N THR A 394 -20.16 2.73 12.51
CA THR A 394 -21.39 2.22 13.11
C THR A 394 -21.22 2.17 14.63
N THR A 395 -22.13 2.80 15.36
CA THR A 395 -22.07 2.87 16.83
C THR A 395 -22.52 1.58 17.52
N ASP A 396 -23.06 0.61 16.78
CA ASP A 396 -23.51 -0.70 17.24
C ASP A 396 -22.32 -1.65 17.54
N PRO A 397 -22.00 -1.95 18.81
CA PRO A 397 -20.85 -2.79 19.16
C PRO A 397 -21.18 -4.28 18.96
N ARG A 398 -20.73 -4.87 17.85
CA ARG A 398 -21.02 -6.27 17.50
C ARG A 398 -20.00 -7.24 18.08
N GLY A 399 -18.71 -6.92 18.00
CA GLY A 399 -17.62 -7.60 18.68
C GLY A 399 -17.27 -6.88 19.97
N ILE A 400 -17.02 -7.67 21.03
CA ILE A 400 -16.76 -7.14 22.38
C ILE A 400 -15.55 -7.77 23.06
N VAL A 401 -14.88 -8.72 22.40
CA VAL A 401 -13.71 -9.44 22.92
C VAL A 401 -12.68 -9.59 21.80
N LEU A 402 -11.42 -9.33 22.14
CA LEU A 402 -10.25 -9.50 21.29
C LEU A 402 -9.27 -10.45 22.01
N ASP A 403 -8.72 -11.42 21.29
CA ASP A 403 -7.71 -12.33 21.84
C ASP A 403 -6.29 -11.75 21.75
N GLU A 404 -5.31 -12.46 22.31
CA GLU A 404 -3.91 -12.00 22.37
C GLU A 404 -3.29 -11.73 20.98
N ASP A 405 -3.67 -12.50 19.96
CA ASP A 405 -3.25 -12.25 18.57
C ASP A 405 -3.85 -10.95 18.05
N GLY A 406 -5.14 -10.72 18.30
CA GLY A 406 -5.80 -9.47 17.92
C GLY A 406 -5.14 -8.24 18.56
N ILE A 407 -4.71 -8.35 19.82
CA ILE A 407 -3.96 -7.30 20.52
C ILE A 407 -2.59 -7.09 19.85
N ARG A 408 -1.88 -8.18 19.52
CA ARG A 408 -0.58 -8.12 18.82
C ARG A 408 -0.70 -7.49 17.42
N ILE A 409 -1.76 -7.80 16.69
CA ILE A 409 -1.98 -7.28 15.32
C ILE A 409 -2.33 -5.78 15.36
N THR A 410 -3.10 -5.34 16.34
CA THR A 410 -3.40 -3.91 16.54
C THR A 410 -2.18 -3.13 17.03
N GLN A 411 -1.31 -3.74 17.83
CA GLN A 411 0.02 -3.19 18.13
C GLN A 411 0.84 -2.94 16.84
N ALA A 412 0.76 -3.81 15.83
CA ALA A 412 1.50 -3.66 14.57
C ALA A 412 1.20 -2.35 13.81
N VAL A 413 0.02 -1.77 14.02
CA VAL A 413 -0.40 -0.48 13.41
C VAL A 413 -0.28 0.69 14.39
N GLY A 414 0.34 0.49 15.55
CA GLY A 414 0.71 1.56 16.48
C GLY A 414 -0.38 2.00 17.45
N ILE A 415 -1.49 1.26 17.57
CA ILE A 415 -2.62 1.64 18.43
C ILE A 415 -2.60 1.00 19.83
N TYR A 416 -1.48 0.38 20.22
CA TYR A 416 -1.37 -0.37 21.49
C TYR A 416 -1.73 0.48 22.71
N ARG A 417 -1.30 1.74 22.75
CA ARG A 417 -1.61 2.65 23.86
C ARG A 417 -3.10 2.95 23.93
N GLN A 418 -3.70 3.31 22.79
CA GLN A 418 -5.10 3.66 22.65
C GLN A 418 -6.02 2.48 22.99
N LEU A 419 -5.54 1.23 22.83
CA LEU A 419 -6.30 0.06 23.25
C LEU A 419 -6.69 0.11 24.73
N PHE A 420 -5.75 0.48 25.61
CA PHE A 420 -5.99 0.55 27.05
C PHE A 420 -6.49 1.93 27.50
N GLU A 421 -6.22 2.99 26.73
CA GLU A 421 -6.65 4.36 27.03
C GLU A 421 -8.07 4.71 26.57
N ASP A 422 -8.66 4.01 25.59
CA ASP A 422 -9.99 4.36 25.06
C ASP A 422 -10.81 3.14 24.60
N VAL A 423 -10.16 2.09 24.10
CA VAL A 423 -10.87 0.98 23.46
C VAL A 423 -11.43 -0.05 24.44
N GLY A 424 -10.64 -0.47 25.44
CA GLY A 424 -10.99 -1.61 26.27
C GLY A 424 -10.03 -1.87 27.43
N GLN A 425 -10.22 -3.03 28.06
CA GLN A 425 -9.41 -3.48 29.19
C GLN A 425 -9.20 -4.99 29.15
N ALA A 426 -8.09 -5.46 29.73
CA ALA A 426 -7.83 -6.89 29.86
C ALA A 426 -8.96 -7.57 30.65
N THR A 427 -9.49 -8.67 30.12
CA THR A 427 -10.51 -9.44 30.82
C THR A 427 -9.85 -10.28 31.89
N ARG A 428 -10.23 -10.05 33.16
CA ARG A 428 -9.62 -10.75 34.29
C ARG A 428 -10.04 -12.22 34.32
N CYS A 429 -11.34 -12.49 34.44
CA CYS A 429 -11.82 -13.86 34.56
C CYS A 429 -13.03 -14.17 33.68
N PHE A 430 -13.06 -15.40 33.16
CA PHE A 430 -14.27 -16.05 32.65
C PHE A 430 -14.76 -17.03 33.71
N ARG A 431 -16.01 -16.87 34.14
CA ARG A 431 -16.66 -17.68 35.16
C ARG A 431 -17.74 -18.53 34.51
N PHE A 432 -17.78 -19.81 34.84
CA PHE A 432 -18.85 -20.72 34.45
C PHE A 432 -19.69 -21.02 35.68
N ILE A 433 -20.98 -20.66 35.60
CA ILE A 433 -21.93 -20.74 36.70
C ILE A 433 -23.14 -21.58 36.32
N ASP A 434 -23.78 -22.16 37.32
CA ASP A 434 -25.01 -22.92 37.16
C ASP A 434 -26.24 -22.01 37.01
N GLY A 435 -27.31 -22.53 36.39
CA GLY A 435 -28.56 -21.80 36.17
C GLY A 435 -29.39 -21.56 37.43
N GLY A 436 -30.29 -20.57 37.37
CA GLY A 436 -31.39 -20.42 38.35
C GLY A 436 -31.04 -19.89 39.75
N ARG A 437 -29.79 -19.49 40.02
CA ARG A 437 -29.34 -19.02 41.35
C ARG A 437 -28.80 -17.57 41.39
N GLY A 438 -29.01 -16.79 40.34
CA GLY A 438 -28.50 -15.42 40.20
C GLY A 438 -27.01 -15.36 39.83
N LEU A 439 -26.44 -14.16 39.69
CA LEU A 439 -25.03 -13.96 39.29
C LEU A 439 -24.03 -14.05 40.45
N ASP A 440 -24.50 -13.97 41.69
CA ASP A 440 -23.70 -14.01 42.92
C ASP A 440 -23.46 -15.44 43.43
N VAL A 441 -23.22 -16.37 42.51
CA VAL A 441 -22.88 -17.76 42.83
C VAL A 441 -21.40 -18.01 42.62
N SER A 442 -20.86 -18.93 43.43
CA SER A 442 -19.51 -19.43 43.22
C SER A 442 -19.45 -20.20 41.90
N PRO A 443 -18.51 -19.89 40.99
CA PRO A 443 -18.37 -20.63 39.75
C PRO A 443 -17.86 -22.05 40.02
N PHE A 444 -18.40 -23.01 39.27
CA PHE A 444 -17.85 -24.36 39.26
C PHE A 444 -16.53 -24.42 38.47
N LEU A 445 -16.31 -23.47 37.54
CA LEU A 445 -15.07 -23.29 36.81
C LEU A 445 -14.77 -21.81 36.58
N GLN A 446 -13.53 -21.40 36.79
CA GLN A 446 -13.06 -20.03 36.57
C GLN A 446 -11.67 -20.03 35.93
N PHE A 447 -11.52 -19.28 34.84
CA PHE A 447 -10.25 -19.07 34.13
C PHE A 447 -9.73 -17.65 34.34
N ASP A 448 -8.44 -17.48 34.60
CA ASP A 448 -7.72 -16.20 34.74
C ASP A 448 -6.97 -15.84 33.44
N TYR A 449 -7.60 -15.01 32.61
CA TYR A 449 -7.01 -14.55 31.34
C TYR A 449 -6.14 -13.30 31.48
N SER A 450 -5.86 -12.85 32.71
CA SER A 450 -4.89 -11.77 32.97
C SER A 450 -3.42 -12.20 32.80
N THR A 451 -3.18 -13.48 32.48
CA THR A 451 -1.84 -14.08 32.28
C THR A 451 -1.28 -13.82 30.87
N VAL A 452 0.05 -13.77 30.78
CA VAL A 452 0.78 -13.52 29.50
C VAL A 452 1.44 -14.79 28.90
N GLU A 453 1.05 -15.96 29.38
CA GLU A 453 1.69 -17.26 29.08
C GLU A 453 1.49 -17.75 27.62
N GLY A 454 0.66 -17.06 26.84
CA GLY A 454 0.29 -17.43 25.47
C GLY A 454 1.31 -17.15 24.36
N GLY A 455 2.49 -16.63 24.71
CA GLY A 455 3.63 -16.48 23.78
C GLY A 455 3.68 -15.15 23.02
N THR A 456 2.72 -14.25 23.24
CA THR A 456 2.72 -12.88 22.71
C THR A 456 3.18 -11.82 23.71
N GLY A 457 3.20 -12.15 25.02
CA GLY A 457 3.41 -11.17 26.08
C GLY A 457 2.17 -10.33 26.42
N HIS A 458 1.04 -10.56 25.73
CA HIS A 458 -0.24 -9.88 25.97
C HIS A 458 -1.18 -10.72 26.86
N PRO A 459 -2.17 -10.09 27.52
CA PRO A 459 -3.24 -10.83 28.20
C PRO A 459 -4.02 -11.69 27.21
N GLY A 460 -4.55 -12.82 27.68
CA GLY A 460 -5.24 -13.78 26.81
C GLY A 460 -6.48 -13.21 26.10
N PHE A 461 -7.20 -12.31 26.77
CA PHE A 461 -8.35 -11.62 26.20
C PHE A 461 -8.46 -10.17 26.70
N MET A 462 -8.98 -9.30 25.85
CA MET A 462 -9.39 -7.93 26.14
C MET A 462 -10.86 -7.75 25.79
N ALA A 463 -11.64 -7.21 26.73
CA ALA A 463 -12.99 -6.75 26.43
C ALA A 463 -12.92 -5.33 25.84
N HIS A 464 -13.51 -5.13 24.66
CA HIS A 464 -13.34 -3.89 23.90
C HIS A 464 -14.66 -3.32 23.39
N LYS A 465 -14.65 -2.01 23.12
CA LYS A 465 -15.72 -1.28 22.43
C LYS A 465 -15.36 -1.18 20.96
N GLN A 466 -16.03 -1.97 20.10
CA GLN A 466 -15.74 -2.01 18.66
C GLN A 466 -15.73 -0.62 17.98
N PRO A 467 -16.68 0.30 18.23
CA PRO A 467 -16.64 1.62 17.59
C PRO A 467 -15.36 2.43 17.93
N ALA A 468 -14.87 2.31 19.18
CA ALA A 468 -13.62 2.96 19.58
C ALA A 468 -12.41 2.29 18.91
N LEU A 469 -12.41 0.96 18.79
CA LEU A 469 -11.38 0.22 18.05
C LEU A 469 -11.33 0.65 16.58
N GLU A 470 -12.48 0.69 15.89
CA GLU A 470 -12.58 1.13 14.50
C GLU A 470 -12.11 2.58 14.32
N LYS A 471 -12.45 3.46 15.27
CA LYS A 471 -12.00 4.86 15.24
C LYS A 471 -10.47 4.96 15.24
N HIS A 472 -9.80 4.26 16.16
CA HIS A 472 -8.33 4.30 16.22
C HIS A 472 -7.68 3.61 15.03
N LEU A 473 -8.28 2.53 14.50
CA LEU A 473 -7.82 1.92 13.26
C LEU A 473 -7.91 2.89 12.09
N ARG A 474 -9.06 3.56 11.90
CA ARG A 474 -9.24 4.55 10.83
C ARG A 474 -8.28 5.75 10.98
N ASN A 475 -8.05 6.21 12.20
CA ASN A 475 -7.08 7.29 12.49
C ASN A 475 -5.62 6.90 12.21
N SER A 476 -5.30 5.60 12.19
CA SER A 476 -3.95 5.11 11.86
C SER A 476 -3.67 5.02 10.36
N ILE A 477 -4.67 5.27 9.51
CA ILE A 477 -4.54 5.29 8.05
C ILE A 477 -3.81 6.57 7.64
N ASN A 478 -2.62 6.41 7.05
CA ASN A 478 -1.83 7.53 6.54
C ASN A 478 -2.37 7.97 5.17
N THR A 479 -2.81 9.22 5.06
CA THR A 479 -3.38 9.84 3.86
C THR A 479 -2.40 9.96 2.68
N GLU A 480 -1.09 9.79 2.91
CA GLU A 480 -0.08 9.68 1.86
C GLU A 480 -0.27 8.41 1.00
N TYR A 481 -0.80 7.34 1.61
CA TYR A 481 -0.94 6.03 0.96
C TYR A 481 -2.39 5.54 0.86
N GLY A 482 -3.21 5.82 1.88
CA GLY A 482 -4.59 5.34 1.97
C GLY A 482 -5.60 6.48 1.88
N ASP A 483 -6.57 6.36 0.98
CA ASP A 483 -7.64 7.35 0.79
C ASP A 483 -9.02 6.71 1.03
N ILE A 484 -9.81 7.29 1.93
CA ILE A 484 -11.11 6.74 2.35
C ILE A 484 -12.24 7.55 1.70
N ARG A 485 -13.00 6.89 0.82
CA ARG A 485 -14.21 7.42 0.19
C ARG A 485 -15.42 6.97 1.01
N LEU A 486 -15.85 7.81 1.94
CA LEU A 486 -17.07 7.62 2.72
C LEU A 486 -18.32 7.90 1.88
N GLN A 487 -19.47 7.38 2.30
CA GLN A 487 -20.75 7.50 1.60
C GLN A 487 -20.66 7.11 0.12
N SER A 488 -19.83 6.11 -0.17
CA SER A 488 -19.54 5.62 -1.50
C SER A 488 -19.93 4.16 -1.60
N THR A 489 -20.87 3.85 -2.49
CA THR A 489 -21.41 2.50 -2.67
C THR A 489 -20.88 1.89 -3.94
N LEU A 490 -20.17 0.77 -3.83
CA LEU A 490 -19.70 0.01 -5.00
C LEU A 490 -20.91 -0.58 -5.76
N THR A 491 -21.01 -0.29 -7.05
CA THR A 491 -22.16 -0.65 -7.90
C THR A 491 -21.83 -1.69 -8.96
N SER A 492 -20.59 -1.74 -9.45
CA SER A 492 -20.13 -2.78 -10.37
C SER A 492 -18.61 -2.99 -10.29
N VAL A 493 -18.19 -4.19 -10.70
CA VAL A 493 -16.79 -4.59 -10.77
C VAL A 493 -16.56 -5.30 -12.09
N THR A 494 -15.55 -4.89 -12.84
CA THR A 494 -15.08 -5.54 -14.06
C THR A 494 -13.57 -5.77 -13.96
N GLU A 495 -13.06 -6.76 -14.68
CA GLU A 495 -11.65 -7.18 -14.61
C GLU A 495 -11.15 -7.40 -16.03
N ASP A 496 -9.92 -6.94 -16.29
CA ASP A 496 -9.14 -7.16 -17.50
C ASP A 496 -7.85 -7.94 -17.17
N GLU A 497 -6.92 -8.05 -18.13
CA GLU A 497 -5.68 -8.81 -17.94
C GLU A 497 -4.77 -8.22 -16.84
N ASP A 498 -4.78 -6.90 -16.65
CA ASP A 498 -3.81 -6.16 -15.81
C ASP A 498 -4.43 -5.52 -14.56
N PHE A 499 -5.73 -5.22 -14.60
CA PHE A 499 -6.45 -4.42 -13.62
C PHE A 499 -7.86 -4.94 -13.32
N ILE A 500 -8.37 -4.47 -12.18
CA ILE A 500 -9.76 -4.56 -11.76
C ILE A 500 -10.31 -3.15 -11.64
N ILE A 501 -11.46 -2.94 -12.27
CA ILE A 501 -12.15 -1.65 -12.35
C ILE A 501 -13.35 -1.71 -11.43
N ALA A 502 -13.38 -0.81 -10.45
CA ALA A 502 -14.42 -0.68 -9.44
C ALA A 502 -15.21 0.61 -9.70
N ASN A 503 -16.49 0.48 -10.05
CA ASN A 503 -17.40 1.61 -10.20
C ASN A 503 -18.21 1.79 -8.91
N TYR A 504 -18.30 3.03 -8.43
CA TYR A 504 -19.04 3.37 -7.22
C TYR A 504 -19.84 4.66 -7.39
N GLU A 505 -20.92 4.78 -6.64
CA GLU A 505 -21.74 5.99 -6.57
C GLU A 505 -21.50 6.70 -5.25
N ASP A 506 -21.33 8.01 -5.28
CA ASP A 506 -21.23 8.84 -4.09
C ASP A 506 -22.61 9.21 -3.51
N GLN A 507 -22.60 9.96 -2.40
CA GLN A 507 -23.83 10.44 -1.74
C GLN A 507 -24.76 11.27 -2.63
N ASN A 508 -24.24 11.87 -3.70
CA ASN A 508 -25.00 12.69 -4.64
C ASN A 508 -25.53 11.86 -5.82
N GLY A 509 -25.25 10.55 -5.85
CA GLY A 509 -25.56 9.67 -6.98
C GLY A 509 -24.62 9.86 -8.17
N SER A 510 -23.48 10.53 -8.00
CA SER A 510 -22.49 10.69 -9.07
C SER A 510 -21.69 9.41 -9.21
N ALA A 511 -21.55 8.91 -10.44
CA ALA A 511 -20.77 7.71 -10.74
C ALA A 511 -19.28 8.05 -10.83
N HIS A 512 -18.46 7.23 -10.18
CA HIS A 512 -17.01 7.32 -10.15
C HIS A 512 -16.39 5.96 -10.46
N THR A 513 -15.16 5.97 -10.97
CA THR A 513 -14.42 4.76 -11.34
C THR A 513 -13.02 4.79 -10.73
N VAL A 514 -12.61 3.66 -10.13
CA VAL A 514 -11.24 3.43 -9.65
C VAL A 514 -10.68 2.20 -10.33
N GLN A 515 -9.45 2.31 -10.82
CA GLN A 515 -8.69 1.22 -11.39
C GLN A 515 -7.67 0.73 -10.36
N ALA A 516 -7.56 -0.58 -10.13
CA ALA A 516 -6.59 -1.14 -9.22
C ALA A 516 -5.97 -2.42 -9.76
N ARG A 517 -4.78 -2.84 -9.28
CA ARG A 517 -4.25 -4.17 -9.63
C ARG A 517 -5.01 -5.29 -8.92
N PHE A 518 -5.51 -5.00 -7.72
CA PHE A 518 -6.28 -5.94 -6.88
C PHE A 518 -7.43 -5.25 -6.16
N LEU A 519 -8.53 -5.98 -5.97
CA LEU A 519 -9.69 -5.58 -5.18
C LEU A 519 -9.82 -6.50 -3.98
N VAL A 520 -9.93 -5.94 -2.78
CA VAL A 520 -10.17 -6.68 -1.55
C VAL A 520 -11.56 -6.33 -1.01
N ALA A 521 -12.44 -7.32 -0.97
CA ALA A 521 -13.75 -7.21 -0.36
C ALA A 521 -13.66 -7.48 1.16
N ALA A 522 -13.87 -6.42 1.94
CA ALA A 522 -14.02 -6.43 3.39
C ALA A 522 -15.42 -5.90 3.78
N ASP A 523 -16.42 -6.11 2.93
CA ASP A 523 -17.78 -5.59 2.97
C ASP A 523 -18.77 -6.48 3.77
N GLY A 524 -18.23 -7.49 4.46
CA GLY A 524 -18.92 -8.28 5.47
C GLY A 524 -19.85 -9.38 4.94
N LYS A 525 -20.66 -9.96 5.85
CA LYS A 525 -21.45 -11.16 5.58
C LYS A 525 -22.46 -11.04 4.43
N THR A 526 -22.91 -9.83 4.08
CA THR A 526 -23.85 -9.55 2.99
C THR A 526 -23.19 -8.85 1.80
N GLY A 527 -21.86 -8.86 1.74
CA GLY A 527 -21.04 -8.12 0.78
C GLY A 527 -21.50 -8.22 -0.67
N PHE A 528 -21.41 -7.09 -1.37
CA PHE A 528 -21.75 -6.92 -2.78
C PHE A 528 -20.79 -7.73 -3.66
N VAL A 529 -19.48 -7.63 -3.40
CA VAL A 529 -18.45 -8.23 -4.27
C VAL A 529 -18.62 -9.74 -4.34
N ARG A 530 -18.81 -10.41 -3.19
CA ARG A 530 -19.03 -11.85 -3.17
C ARG A 530 -20.29 -12.23 -3.97
N LYS A 531 -21.43 -11.61 -3.66
CA LYS A 531 -22.74 -12.00 -4.20
C LYS A 531 -22.94 -11.67 -5.68
N LYS A 532 -22.45 -10.51 -6.12
CA LYS A 532 -22.74 -9.98 -7.46
C LYS A 532 -21.64 -10.27 -8.46
N TYR A 533 -20.40 -10.44 -8.00
CA TYR A 533 -19.25 -10.63 -8.89
C TYR A 533 -18.65 -12.03 -8.80
N LEU A 534 -18.44 -12.57 -7.59
CA LEU A 534 -17.75 -13.86 -7.43
C LEU A 534 -18.66 -15.10 -7.44
N GLU A 535 -19.87 -15.02 -6.88
CA GLU A 535 -20.84 -16.12 -6.89
C GLU A 535 -21.20 -16.58 -8.32
N PRO A 536 -21.46 -15.68 -9.29
CA PRO A 536 -21.65 -16.06 -10.69
C PRO A 536 -20.42 -16.73 -11.34
N LYS A 537 -19.22 -16.49 -10.81
CA LYS A 537 -17.94 -17.09 -11.25
C LYS A 537 -17.59 -18.40 -10.51
N GLY A 538 -18.50 -18.95 -9.69
CA GLY A 538 -18.34 -20.24 -9.02
C GLY A 538 -17.78 -20.19 -7.59
N VAL A 539 -17.67 -19.00 -6.97
CA VAL A 539 -17.36 -18.89 -5.53
C VAL A 539 -18.64 -19.11 -4.73
N VAL A 540 -18.66 -20.14 -3.88
CA VAL A 540 -19.85 -20.49 -3.09
C VAL A 540 -19.51 -20.40 -1.61
N MET A 541 -20.39 -19.75 -0.84
CA MET A 541 -20.30 -19.72 0.61
C MET A 541 -21.03 -20.93 1.19
N GLU A 542 -20.27 -21.98 1.49
CA GLU A 542 -20.80 -23.23 2.00
C GLU A 542 -21.15 -23.12 3.49
N LYS A 543 -22.25 -23.76 3.86
CA LYS A 543 -22.71 -23.82 5.25
C LYS A 543 -22.20 -25.11 5.88
N SER A 544 -21.58 -25.00 7.05
CA SER A 544 -21.31 -26.20 7.84
C SER A 544 -22.63 -26.79 8.35
N GLU A 545 -22.89 -28.07 8.09
CA GLU A 545 -24.10 -28.77 8.55
C GLU A 545 -24.19 -28.90 10.08
N LYS A 546 -23.10 -28.62 10.80
CA LYS A 546 -22.94 -28.96 12.21
C LYS A 546 -23.41 -27.91 13.22
N PHE A 547 -23.96 -26.75 12.79
CA PHE A 547 -24.23 -25.66 13.73
C PHE A 547 -25.36 -24.68 13.34
N ARG A 548 -26.40 -24.59 14.18
CA ARG A 548 -27.41 -23.51 14.18
C ARG A 548 -27.88 -23.23 15.61
N TYR A 549 -27.72 -22.00 16.07
CA TYR A 549 -28.31 -21.49 17.32
C TYR A 549 -28.83 -20.08 17.09
N GLU A 550 -29.90 -19.70 17.76
CA GLU A 550 -30.46 -18.34 17.72
C GLU A 550 -30.42 -17.74 19.13
N ALA A 551 -30.00 -16.48 19.23
CA ALA A 551 -29.87 -15.79 20.50
C ALA A 551 -30.32 -14.33 20.41
N VAL A 552 -30.75 -13.77 21.53
CA VAL A 552 -31.09 -12.34 21.69
C VAL A 552 -30.00 -11.65 22.52
N TYR A 553 -29.58 -10.46 22.10
CA TYR A 553 -28.56 -9.64 22.78
C TYR A 553 -29.17 -8.44 23.45
N MET A 554 -28.56 -7.96 24.52
CA MET A 554 -29.01 -6.78 25.24
C MET A 554 -27.86 -6.08 25.98
N ILE A 555 -27.93 -4.76 26.25
CA ILE A 555 -26.82 -3.98 26.86
C ILE A 555 -27.24 -3.23 28.16
N PHE A 556 -26.58 -3.49 29.31
CA PHE A 556 -26.91 -2.96 30.69
C PHE A 556 -25.64 -2.55 31.48
N PHE A 557 -25.72 -2.50 32.83
CA PHE A 557 -24.63 -2.39 33.82
C PHE A 557 -24.65 -3.56 34.83
N PHE A 558 -23.46 -3.98 35.34
CA PHE A 558 -23.13 -5.07 36.32
C PHE A 558 -23.08 -6.52 35.77
N PRO A 559 -22.19 -7.48 36.19
CA PRO A 559 -21.05 -7.52 37.15
C PRO A 559 -19.64 -7.35 36.50
N THR A 560 -18.56 -7.46 37.30
CA THR A 560 -17.16 -7.16 36.90
C THR A 560 -16.52 -8.14 35.91
N ASP A 561 -16.87 -9.42 35.98
CA ASP A 561 -16.27 -10.51 35.20
C ASP A 561 -17.26 -11.08 34.17
N PHE A 562 -16.76 -11.83 33.18
CA PHE A 562 -17.60 -12.48 32.16
C PHE A 562 -18.17 -13.79 32.70
N ASN A 563 -19.48 -14.03 32.54
CA ASN A 563 -20.20 -15.18 33.06
C ASN A 563 -20.85 -15.99 31.94
N PHE A 564 -20.47 -17.26 31.83
CA PHE A 564 -21.20 -18.26 31.07
C PHE A 564 -22.18 -18.95 32.03
N ILE A 565 -23.47 -18.71 31.80
CA ILE A 565 -24.57 -19.26 32.58
C ILE A 565 -25.02 -20.54 31.89
N CYS A 566 -24.52 -21.67 32.37
CA CYS A 566 -24.71 -22.98 31.74
C CYS A 566 -26.03 -23.65 32.19
N ASP A 567 -27.12 -22.90 32.13
CA ASP A 567 -28.48 -23.34 32.47
C ASP A 567 -29.06 -24.25 31.37
N PRO A 568 -29.38 -25.53 31.65
CA PRO A 568 -30.03 -26.42 30.68
C PRO A 568 -31.37 -25.88 30.16
N ALA A 569 -32.08 -25.10 30.98
CA ALA A 569 -33.37 -24.55 30.59
C ALA A 569 -33.25 -23.38 29.61
N ARG A 570 -32.26 -22.50 29.78
CA ARG A 570 -31.97 -21.40 28.84
C ARG A 570 -30.51 -20.93 29.00
N PRO A 571 -29.58 -21.52 28.24
CA PRO A 571 -28.18 -21.12 28.27
C PRO A 571 -28.05 -19.63 27.97
N SER A 572 -27.22 -18.95 28.75
CA SER A 572 -27.04 -17.50 28.66
C SER A 572 -25.58 -17.12 28.90
N VAL A 573 -25.15 -15.98 28.38
CA VAL A 573 -23.82 -15.43 28.64
C VAL A 573 -23.95 -13.94 28.92
N CYS A 574 -23.19 -13.45 29.90
CA CYS A 574 -23.23 -12.04 30.21
C CYS A 574 -21.88 -11.52 30.67
N GLY A 575 -21.55 -10.27 30.34
CA GLY A 575 -20.30 -9.70 30.77
C GLY A 575 -20.07 -8.27 30.33
N ARG A 576 -19.16 -7.62 31.03
CA ARG A 576 -18.76 -6.25 30.78
C ARG A 576 -17.90 -6.15 29.52
N PHE A 577 -18.02 -5.06 28.79
CA PHE A 577 -17.08 -4.69 27.72
C PHE A 577 -16.75 -3.20 27.72
N GLY A 578 -15.70 -2.83 26.98
CA GLY A 578 -15.13 -1.48 27.06
C GLY A 578 -14.46 -1.22 28.42
N LYS A 579 -14.28 0.05 28.76
CA LYS A 579 -13.64 0.47 30.01
C LYS A 579 -14.57 0.43 31.21
N VAL A 580 -14.04 0.49 32.44
CA VAL A 580 -14.83 0.50 33.71
C VAL A 580 -15.83 1.66 33.79
N GLU A 581 -15.42 2.82 33.30
CA GLU A 581 -16.19 4.05 33.28
C GLU A 581 -17.35 4.05 32.26
N ASP A 582 -17.26 3.26 31.18
CA ASP A 582 -18.28 3.21 30.12
C ASP A 582 -19.61 2.60 30.58
N ARG A 583 -19.59 1.85 31.68
CA ARG A 583 -20.74 1.11 32.26
C ARG A 583 -21.50 0.22 31.26
N LEU A 584 -20.81 -0.32 30.24
CA LEU A 584 -21.39 -1.21 29.23
C LEU A 584 -21.31 -2.69 29.64
N TRP A 585 -22.42 -3.40 29.46
CA TRP A 585 -22.56 -4.84 29.69
C TRP A 585 -23.31 -5.46 28.55
N ARG A 586 -23.11 -6.74 28.26
CA ARG A 586 -23.86 -7.49 27.25
C ARG A 586 -24.48 -8.72 27.90
N PHE A 587 -25.74 -8.99 27.60
CA PHE A 587 -26.43 -10.22 27.96
C PHE A 587 -26.95 -10.91 26.71
N GLU A 588 -26.67 -12.20 26.58
CA GLU A 588 -27.13 -13.04 25.50
C GLU A 588 -27.86 -14.26 26.07
N PHE A 589 -28.98 -14.63 25.47
CA PHE A 589 -29.68 -15.87 25.83
C PHE A 589 -30.19 -16.57 24.58
N VAL A 590 -30.20 -17.90 24.64
CA VAL A 590 -30.69 -18.75 23.55
C VAL A 590 -32.21 -18.59 23.40
N VAL A 591 -32.67 -18.42 22.17
CA VAL A 591 -34.08 -18.51 21.76
C VAL A 591 -34.40 -19.98 21.52
N LYS A 592 -35.44 -20.51 22.17
CA LYS A 592 -35.78 -21.93 22.06
C LYS A 592 -36.44 -22.23 20.73
N GLU A 593 -36.39 -23.51 20.35
CA GLU A 593 -37.15 -24.01 19.22
C GLU A 593 -38.66 -23.74 19.43
N GLY A 594 -39.29 -23.08 18.46
CA GLY A 594 -40.70 -22.66 18.53
C GLY A 594 -40.95 -21.26 19.11
N GLU A 595 -39.94 -20.57 19.65
CA GLU A 595 -40.07 -19.17 20.08
C GLU A 595 -39.79 -18.20 18.91
N ASP A 596 -40.53 -17.10 18.84
CA ASP A 596 -40.18 -16.00 17.94
C ASP A 596 -39.09 -15.11 18.55
N GLY A 597 -37.92 -15.08 17.92
CA GLY A 597 -36.79 -14.26 18.35
C GLY A 597 -37.10 -12.76 18.41
N HIS A 598 -37.99 -12.23 17.57
CA HIS A 598 -38.34 -10.80 17.63
C HIS A 598 -39.23 -10.49 18.83
N HIS A 599 -40.21 -11.35 19.12
CA HIS A 599 -40.98 -11.28 20.35
C HIS A 599 -40.09 -11.38 21.59
N MET A 600 -39.14 -12.33 21.61
CA MET A 600 -38.19 -12.51 22.72
C MET A 600 -37.24 -11.31 22.89
N ALA A 601 -37.01 -10.52 21.84
CA ALA A 601 -36.21 -9.30 21.90
C ALA A 601 -36.96 -8.08 22.44
N THR A 602 -38.27 -8.16 22.70
CA THR A 602 -39.03 -7.07 23.32
C THR A 602 -38.57 -6.81 24.77
N GLN A 603 -38.64 -5.55 25.21
CA GLN A 603 -38.20 -5.17 26.56
C GLN A 603 -38.90 -5.99 27.66
N GLU A 604 -40.19 -6.29 27.50
CA GLU A 604 -40.95 -7.08 28.46
C GLU A 604 -40.40 -8.51 28.60
N GLN A 605 -40.12 -9.19 27.49
CA GLN A 605 -39.62 -10.56 27.52
C GLN A 605 -38.19 -10.62 28.05
N VAL A 606 -37.33 -9.69 27.61
CA VAL A 606 -35.96 -9.71 28.13
C VAL A 606 -35.93 -9.37 29.62
N LYS A 607 -36.77 -8.44 30.09
CA LYS A 607 -36.90 -8.12 31.52
C LYS A 607 -37.27 -9.36 32.34
N LYS A 608 -38.21 -10.18 31.87
CA LYS A 608 -38.59 -11.45 32.54
C LYS A 608 -37.41 -12.42 32.67
N ILE A 609 -36.49 -12.42 31.71
CA ILE A 609 -35.32 -13.31 31.72
C ILE A 609 -34.19 -12.75 32.57
N VAL A 610 -33.91 -11.45 32.47
CA VAL A 610 -32.68 -10.84 33.02
C VAL A 610 -32.85 -10.34 34.44
N MET A 611 -34.00 -9.75 34.80
CA MET A 611 -34.22 -9.23 36.15
C MET A 611 -34.04 -10.27 37.27
N PRO A 612 -34.42 -11.55 37.11
CA PRO A 612 -34.12 -12.59 38.10
C PRO A 612 -32.61 -12.75 38.38
N TYR A 613 -31.75 -12.55 37.37
CA TYR A 613 -30.29 -12.61 37.55
C TYR A 613 -29.71 -11.38 38.25
N LEU A 614 -30.41 -10.24 38.17
CA LEU A 614 -30.07 -8.97 38.81
C LEU A 614 -30.71 -8.78 40.19
N THR A 615 -31.54 -9.74 40.63
CA THR A 615 -32.22 -9.68 41.92
C THR A 615 -31.37 -10.38 42.99
N HIS A 616 -30.95 -9.63 44.00
CA HIS A 616 -30.22 -10.16 45.14
C HIS A 616 -31.17 -10.55 46.28
N LYS A 617 -30.91 -11.68 46.92
CA LYS A 617 -31.73 -12.12 48.06
C LYS A 617 -31.58 -11.18 49.25
N GLY A 618 -32.69 -10.76 49.84
CA GLY A 618 -32.71 -9.82 50.98
C GLY A 618 -31.88 -10.32 52.16
N LYS A 619 -31.88 -11.65 52.38
CA LYS A 619 -31.07 -12.35 53.39
C LYS A 619 -29.57 -11.99 53.31
N ARG A 620 -29.04 -11.69 52.12
CA ARG A 620 -27.64 -11.27 51.93
C ARG A 620 -27.33 -9.96 52.65
N PHE A 621 -28.29 -9.05 52.70
CA PHE A 621 -28.16 -7.72 53.30
C PHE A 621 -28.86 -7.59 54.65
N GLY A 622 -29.35 -8.71 55.22
CA GLY A 622 -30.08 -8.72 56.49
C GLY A 622 -31.48 -8.11 56.42
N ILE A 623 -32.08 -8.01 55.23
CA ILE A 623 -33.42 -7.44 55.04
C ILE A 623 -34.42 -8.51 54.56
N PRO A 624 -35.73 -8.35 54.87
CA PRO A 624 -36.74 -9.37 54.55
C PRO A 624 -37.19 -9.37 53.08
N VAL A 625 -36.79 -8.37 52.29
CA VAL A 625 -37.22 -8.19 50.90
C VAL A 625 -36.03 -8.35 49.96
N ASP A 626 -36.23 -9.05 48.85
CA ASP A 626 -35.22 -9.15 47.79
C ASP A 626 -34.94 -7.77 47.17
N VAL A 627 -33.66 -7.49 46.91
CA VAL A 627 -33.20 -6.23 46.34
C VAL A 627 -33.09 -6.40 44.83
N THR A 628 -33.94 -5.69 44.10
CA THR A 628 -33.89 -5.63 42.64
C THR A 628 -33.22 -4.32 42.22
N TRP A 629 -32.43 -4.37 41.14
CA TRP A 629 -31.86 -3.15 40.57
C TRP A 629 -32.95 -2.19 40.08
N PRO A 630 -32.86 -0.88 40.35
CA PRO A 630 -33.84 0.09 39.85
C PRO A 630 -33.85 0.14 38.31
N GLU A 631 -35.05 0.10 37.73
CA GLU A 631 -35.22 0.06 36.27
C GLU A 631 -34.86 1.39 35.59
N ASP A 632 -35.07 2.50 36.30
CA ASP A 632 -34.68 3.85 35.88
C ASP A 632 -33.15 4.04 35.80
N CYS A 633 -32.37 3.13 36.40
CA CYS A 633 -30.91 3.10 36.31
C CYS A 633 -30.39 2.27 35.12
N ILE A 634 -31.28 1.77 34.24
CA ILE A 634 -30.93 0.90 33.11
C ILE A 634 -31.27 1.61 31.80
N GLU A 635 -30.24 1.95 31.03
CA GLU A 635 -30.39 2.49 29.68
C GLU A 635 -30.31 1.37 28.63
N TRP A 636 -31.33 1.25 27.79
CA TRP A 636 -31.43 0.21 26.77
C TRP A 636 -30.85 0.69 25.44
N ILE A 637 -29.62 0.27 25.14
CA ILE A 637 -28.98 0.65 23.87
C ILE A 637 -29.52 -0.17 22.70
N ARG A 638 -29.69 -1.50 22.87
CA ARG A 638 -30.10 -2.40 21.78
C ARG A 638 -30.67 -3.73 22.31
N SER A 639 -31.68 -4.27 21.62
CA SER A 639 -32.12 -5.66 21.74
C SER A 639 -32.52 -6.25 20.38
N ARG A 640 -31.92 -7.38 19.96
CA ARG A 640 -32.17 -8.01 18.64
C ARG A 640 -31.94 -9.52 18.66
N PRO A 641 -32.73 -10.32 17.90
CA PRO A 641 -32.39 -11.70 17.61
C PRO A 641 -31.26 -11.82 16.59
N PHE A 642 -30.44 -12.85 16.69
CA PHE A 642 -29.39 -13.18 15.74
C PHE A 642 -29.21 -14.70 15.65
N SER A 643 -29.03 -15.18 14.42
CA SER A 643 -28.73 -16.59 14.16
C SER A 643 -27.24 -16.78 13.94
N PHE A 644 -26.66 -17.73 14.67
CA PHE A 644 -25.29 -18.18 14.48
C PHE A 644 -25.22 -19.21 13.37
N SER A 645 -24.31 -19.00 12.43
CA SER A 645 -23.99 -19.99 11.41
C SER A 645 -22.49 -19.97 11.13
N ALA A 646 -21.92 -21.16 11.02
CA ALA A 646 -20.56 -21.35 10.52
C ALA A 646 -20.59 -21.47 9.00
N ARG A 647 -19.89 -20.57 8.30
CA ARG A 647 -19.83 -20.53 6.84
C ARG A 647 -18.43 -20.17 6.36
N SER A 648 -18.00 -20.73 5.23
CA SER A 648 -16.75 -20.34 4.56
C SER A 648 -16.90 -20.45 3.06
N CYS A 649 -16.27 -19.55 2.31
CA CYS A 649 -16.15 -19.66 0.87
C CYS A 649 -15.20 -20.80 0.47
N ASN A 650 -15.53 -21.49 -0.63
CA ASN A 650 -14.68 -22.49 -1.26
C ASN A 650 -13.35 -21.89 -1.75
N ARG A 651 -13.37 -20.66 -2.29
CA ARG A 651 -12.19 -19.87 -2.68
C ARG A 651 -12.28 -18.47 -2.08
N TRP A 652 -11.15 -17.93 -1.62
CA TRP A 652 -11.10 -16.57 -1.05
C TRP A 652 -10.42 -15.58 -1.98
N ALA A 653 -9.81 -16.05 -3.07
CA ALA A 653 -9.28 -15.22 -4.14
C ALA A 653 -9.63 -15.88 -5.48
N LEU A 654 -10.00 -15.06 -6.46
CA LEU A 654 -10.24 -15.47 -7.83
C LEU A 654 -9.84 -14.33 -8.77
N GLY A 655 -8.78 -14.54 -9.55
CA GLY A 655 -8.16 -13.47 -10.33
C GLY A 655 -7.71 -12.34 -9.40
N ARG A 656 -8.09 -11.11 -9.75
CA ARG A 656 -7.71 -9.89 -9.03
C ARG A 656 -8.64 -9.55 -7.86
N ALA A 657 -9.69 -10.35 -7.60
CA ALA A 657 -10.65 -10.12 -6.52
C ALA A 657 -10.45 -11.08 -5.34
N ILE A 658 -10.39 -10.51 -4.12
CA ILE A 658 -10.03 -11.21 -2.89
C ILE A 658 -11.10 -10.94 -1.82
N LEU A 659 -11.50 -11.95 -1.05
CA LEU A 659 -12.45 -11.86 0.06
C LEU A 659 -11.69 -11.91 1.39
N CYS A 660 -11.96 -10.98 2.31
CA CYS A 660 -11.27 -10.90 3.61
C CYS A 660 -12.26 -10.74 4.79
N GLY A 661 -12.05 -11.47 5.88
CA GLY A 661 -12.92 -11.46 7.07
C GLY A 661 -14.32 -12.02 6.81
N ASP A 662 -15.35 -11.35 7.34
CA ASP A 662 -16.76 -11.76 7.23
C ASP A 662 -17.26 -11.92 5.77
N ALA A 663 -16.55 -11.32 4.80
CA ALA A 663 -16.82 -11.50 3.38
C ALA A 663 -16.44 -12.92 2.90
N ALA A 664 -15.43 -13.56 3.50
CA ALA A 664 -14.95 -14.90 3.17
C ALA A 664 -15.51 -15.99 4.10
N HIS A 665 -15.65 -15.72 5.40
CA HIS A 665 -16.10 -16.71 6.38
C HIS A 665 -16.85 -16.05 7.54
N VAL A 666 -17.76 -16.79 8.15
CA VAL A 666 -18.53 -16.35 9.33
C VAL A 666 -18.40 -17.42 10.40
N LEU A 667 -17.98 -17.01 11.58
CA LEU A 667 -17.80 -17.88 12.74
C LEU A 667 -18.91 -17.63 13.78
N PRO A 668 -19.32 -18.66 14.55
CA PRO A 668 -20.08 -18.42 15.77
C PRO A 668 -19.25 -17.58 16.77
N PRO A 669 -19.88 -16.79 17.65
CA PRO A 669 -19.17 -15.82 18.50
C PRO A 669 -18.51 -16.44 19.74
N PHE A 670 -18.62 -17.75 19.95
CA PHE A 670 -18.05 -18.42 21.12
C PHE A 670 -16.52 -18.33 21.06
N GLY A 671 -15.90 -17.57 21.97
CA GLY A 671 -14.45 -17.36 22.00
C GLY A 671 -13.95 -16.10 21.25
N GLY A 672 -14.85 -15.19 20.85
CA GLY A 672 -14.44 -13.87 20.33
C GLY A 672 -13.69 -13.89 18.99
N GLN A 673 -13.83 -14.97 18.22
CA GLN A 673 -12.96 -15.25 17.07
C GLN A 673 -13.28 -14.47 15.78
N GLY A 674 -14.43 -13.80 15.68
CA GLY A 674 -14.84 -13.10 14.45
C GLY A 674 -13.87 -12.01 14.01
N ILE A 675 -13.72 -10.95 14.82
CA ILE A 675 -12.81 -9.82 14.53
C ILE A 675 -11.37 -10.31 14.48
N ALA A 676 -10.95 -11.13 15.45
CA ALA A 676 -9.58 -11.66 15.51
C ALA A 676 -9.21 -12.48 14.26
N SER A 677 -10.13 -13.31 13.74
CA SER A 677 -9.90 -14.06 12.50
C SER A 677 -9.77 -13.13 11.29
N GLY A 678 -10.64 -12.11 11.18
CA GLY A 678 -10.51 -11.08 10.15
C GLY A 678 -9.20 -10.29 10.23
N PHE A 679 -8.71 -10.02 11.44
CA PHE A 679 -7.41 -9.35 11.63
C PHE A 679 -6.24 -10.20 11.16
N ARG A 680 -6.29 -11.51 11.42
CA ARG A 680 -5.29 -12.47 10.94
C ARG A 680 -5.34 -12.61 9.42
N ASP A 681 -6.52 -12.54 8.81
CA ASP A 681 -6.65 -12.49 7.34
C ASP A 681 -5.94 -11.25 6.79
N ALA A 682 -6.24 -10.07 7.34
CA ALA A 682 -5.71 -8.79 6.89
C ALA A 682 -4.18 -8.71 6.98
N ILE A 683 -3.58 -9.11 8.12
CA ILE A 683 -2.13 -9.06 8.30
C ILE A 683 -1.39 -10.01 7.37
N SER A 684 -1.92 -11.22 7.18
CA SER A 684 -1.34 -12.22 6.27
C SER A 684 -1.54 -11.87 4.79
N LEU A 685 -2.61 -11.13 4.46
CA LEU A 685 -2.87 -10.64 3.11
C LEU A 685 -2.00 -9.42 2.75
N SER A 686 -1.77 -8.50 3.69
CA SER A 686 -1.11 -7.20 3.43
C SER A 686 0.27 -7.32 2.78
N TRP A 687 1.12 -8.23 3.26
CA TRP A 687 2.47 -8.43 2.71
C TRP A 687 2.46 -9.15 1.36
N ARG A 688 1.49 -10.05 1.16
CA ARG A 688 1.29 -10.74 -0.12
C ARG A 688 0.76 -9.80 -1.19
N LEU A 689 -0.12 -8.88 -0.83
CA LEU A 689 -0.52 -7.79 -1.72
C LEU A 689 0.69 -6.95 -2.11
N LYS A 690 1.54 -6.55 -1.15
CA LYS A 690 2.76 -5.79 -1.48
C LYS A 690 3.66 -6.55 -2.47
N MET A 691 3.82 -7.86 -2.30
CA MET A 691 4.62 -8.66 -3.22
C MET A 691 3.94 -8.86 -4.58
N ALA A 692 2.63 -9.12 -4.61
CA ALA A 692 1.87 -9.29 -5.85
C ALA A 692 1.81 -8.00 -6.68
N LEU A 693 1.98 -6.84 -6.04
CA LEU A 693 2.11 -5.56 -6.73
C LEU A 693 3.46 -5.35 -7.40
N ASP A 694 4.48 -6.14 -7.04
CA ASP A 694 5.78 -6.09 -7.71
C ASP A 694 5.65 -6.69 -9.13
N PRO A 695 6.10 -6.01 -10.19
CA PRO A 695 6.02 -6.52 -11.56
C PRO A 695 6.73 -7.87 -11.78
N ARG A 696 7.65 -8.25 -10.90
CA ARG A 696 8.38 -9.53 -10.98
C ARG A 696 7.58 -10.70 -10.41
N CYS A 697 6.52 -10.45 -9.64
CA CYS A 697 5.64 -11.51 -9.16
C CYS A 697 4.75 -12.00 -10.32
N GLN A 698 5.14 -13.14 -10.93
CA GLN A 698 4.44 -13.71 -12.08
C GLN A 698 3.23 -14.58 -11.71
N ASP A 699 3.24 -15.19 -10.51
CA ASP A 699 2.18 -16.12 -10.04
C ASP A 699 1.54 -15.62 -8.73
N TYR A 700 0.85 -14.48 -8.82
CA TYR A 700 0.08 -13.96 -7.68
C TYR A 700 -1.07 -14.88 -7.28
N ASP A 701 -1.59 -15.70 -8.20
CA ASP A 701 -2.67 -16.65 -7.93
C ASP A 701 -2.22 -17.73 -6.94
N SER A 702 -1.03 -18.30 -7.12
CA SER A 702 -0.45 -19.23 -6.15
C SER A 702 -0.16 -18.56 -4.81
N CYS A 703 0.28 -17.29 -4.82
CA CYS A 703 0.49 -16.51 -3.61
C CYS A 703 -0.79 -16.37 -2.77
N PHE A 704 -1.90 -15.97 -3.40
CA PHE A 704 -3.20 -15.86 -2.71
C PHE A 704 -3.84 -17.20 -2.41
N ARG A 705 -3.58 -18.23 -3.23
CA ARG A 705 -3.99 -19.61 -2.94
C ARG A 705 -3.32 -20.12 -1.67
N GLY A 706 -2.01 -19.94 -1.58
CA GLY A 706 -1.22 -20.22 -0.38
C GLY A 706 -1.75 -19.51 0.85
N TRP A 707 -2.04 -18.22 0.72
CA TRP A 707 -2.64 -17.43 1.78
C TRP A 707 -3.93 -18.05 2.31
N TYR A 708 -4.94 -18.27 1.47
CA TYR A 708 -6.21 -18.76 2.00
C TYR A 708 -6.12 -20.21 2.49
N ILE A 709 -5.20 -21.03 1.96
CA ILE A 709 -4.93 -22.37 2.51
C ILE A 709 -4.37 -22.28 3.93
N GLU A 710 -3.37 -21.41 4.17
CA GLU A 710 -2.86 -21.15 5.52
C GLU A 710 -3.99 -20.68 6.45
N ARG A 711 -4.79 -19.71 5.99
CA ARG A 711 -5.90 -19.16 6.77
C ARG A 711 -6.98 -20.20 7.09
N LYS A 712 -7.32 -21.09 6.15
CA LYS A 712 -8.30 -22.18 6.36
C LYS A 712 -7.85 -23.16 7.45
N GLN A 713 -6.57 -23.52 7.51
CA GLN A 713 -6.06 -24.39 8.58
C GLN A 713 -6.33 -23.81 9.97
N GLN A 714 -6.17 -22.50 10.14
CA GLN A 714 -6.51 -21.85 11.40
C GLN A 714 -8.02 -21.72 11.59
N LEU A 715 -8.75 -21.34 10.55
CA LEU A 715 -10.20 -21.20 10.61
C LEU A 715 -10.87 -22.48 11.08
N GLU A 716 -10.42 -23.64 10.59
CA GLU A 716 -10.93 -24.96 10.99
C GLU A 716 -10.67 -25.27 12.48
N ARG A 717 -9.50 -24.90 13.01
CA ARG A 717 -9.19 -25.03 14.44
C ARG A 717 -10.08 -24.12 15.29
N SER A 718 -10.18 -22.84 14.92
CA SER A 718 -11.05 -21.89 15.60
C SER A 718 -12.51 -22.34 15.55
N LEU A 719 -12.98 -22.83 14.40
CA LEU A 719 -14.34 -23.31 14.22
C LEU A 719 -14.62 -24.55 15.09
N SER A 720 -13.70 -25.51 15.12
CA SER A 720 -13.84 -26.72 15.94
C SER A 720 -13.93 -26.37 17.42
N SER A 721 -13.01 -25.54 17.92
CA SER A 721 -13.02 -25.07 19.32
C SER A 721 -14.28 -24.26 19.66
N THR A 722 -14.73 -23.40 18.74
CA THR A 722 -15.96 -22.59 18.91
C THR A 722 -17.20 -23.47 19.03
N ILE A 723 -17.31 -24.50 18.18
CA ILE A 723 -18.44 -25.46 18.20
C ILE A 723 -18.42 -26.30 19.47
N GLU A 724 -17.25 -26.79 19.88
CA GLU A 724 -17.09 -27.56 21.12
C GLU A 724 -17.47 -26.73 22.35
N ASN A 725 -16.97 -25.49 22.44
CA ASN A 725 -17.31 -24.57 23.52
C ASN A 725 -18.81 -24.24 23.55
N ALA A 726 -19.44 -24.08 22.39
CA ALA A 726 -20.87 -23.84 22.29
C ALA A 726 -21.69 -25.03 22.77
N ASN A 727 -21.38 -26.24 22.30
CA ASN A 727 -22.06 -27.47 22.73
C ASN A 727 -21.87 -27.71 24.24
N PHE A 728 -20.68 -27.40 24.75
CA PHE A 728 -20.34 -27.47 26.16
C PHE A 728 -21.18 -26.51 27.01
N CYS A 729 -21.28 -25.23 26.61
CA CYS A 729 -22.02 -24.21 27.36
C CYS A 729 -23.55 -24.40 27.26
N ASN A 730 -24.04 -24.92 26.12
CA ASN A 730 -25.45 -24.98 25.78
C ASN A 730 -26.08 -26.39 25.94
N GLU A 731 -25.46 -27.28 26.73
CA GLU A 731 -25.97 -28.65 26.94
C GLU A 731 -27.41 -28.65 27.49
N PRO A 732 -28.40 -29.14 26.72
CA PRO A 732 -29.81 -29.08 27.11
C PRO A 732 -30.21 -30.13 28.15
N SER A 733 -29.43 -31.21 28.32
CA SER A 733 -29.75 -32.26 29.28
C SER A 733 -29.30 -31.89 30.69
N SER A 734 -30.26 -31.78 31.63
CA SER A 734 -29.96 -31.52 33.04
C SER A 734 -29.03 -32.55 33.67
N LEU A 735 -29.15 -33.83 33.29
CA LEU A 735 -28.29 -34.89 33.81
C LEU A 735 -26.84 -34.73 33.33
N LYS A 736 -26.65 -34.49 32.03
CA LYS A 736 -25.30 -34.25 31.46
C LYS A 736 -24.69 -32.97 32.00
N ALA A 737 -25.48 -31.91 32.13
CA ALA A 737 -25.04 -30.65 32.72
C ALA A 737 -24.58 -30.83 34.18
N TRP A 738 -25.29 -31.65 34.97
CA TRP A 738 -24.88 -31.98 36.35
C TRP A 738 -23.52 -32.68 36.38
N PHE A 739 -23.33 -33.74 35.59
CA PHE A 739 -22.05 -34.44 35.50
C PHE A 739 -20.92 -33.53 35.02
N ARG A 740 -21.17 -32.70 34.00
CA ARG A 740 -20.23 -31.70 33.48
C ARG A 740 -19.79 -30.73 34.58
N ASN A 741 -20.74 -30.15 35.32
CA ASN A 741 -20.46 -29.19 36.39
C ASN A 741 -19.64 -29.84 37.50
N TRP A 742 -19.98 -31.06 37.91
CA TRP A 742 -19.24 -31.81 38.94
C TRP A 742 -17.82 -32.15 38.50
N TYR A 743 -17.67 -32.66 37.27
CA TYR A 743 -16.37 -33.01 36.71
C TYR A 743 -15.44 -31.78 36.65
N LEU A 744 -15.94 -30.65 36.17
CA LEU A 744 -15.12 -29.43 36.07
C LEU A 744 -14.82 -28.78 37.40
N TRP A 745 -15.76 -28.84 38.34
CA TRP A 745 -15.48 -28.47 39.71
C TRP A 745 -14.34 -29.32 40.29
N ALA A 746 -14.35 -30.64 40.06
CA ALA A 746 -13.27 -31.53 40.49
C ALA A 746 -11.93 -31.21 39.81
N VAL A 747 -11.93 -30.94 38.49
CA VAL A 747 -10.73 -30.51 37.75
C VAL A 747 -10.16 -29.20 38.31
N GLN A 748 -11.02 -28.26 38.70
CA GLN A 748 -10.61 -26.98 39.28
C GLN A 748 -9.87 -27.15 40.62
N LEU A 749 -10.09 -28.23 41.37
CA LEU A 749 -9.40 -28.50 42.64
C LEU A 749 -7.93 -28.86 42.47
N VAL A 750 -7.52 -29.32 41.29
CA VAL A 750 -6.12 -29.66 40.98
C VAL A 750 -5.51 -28.50 40.18
N PRO A 751 -4.63 -27.67 40.78
CA PRO A 751 -4.14 -26.45 40.14
C PRO A 751 -3.48 -26.68 38.79
N SER A 752 -2.73 -27.77 38.63
CA SER A 752 -2.07 -28.11 37.36
C SER A 752 -3.06 -28.53 36.26
N TRP A 753 -4.14 -29.24 36.60
CA TRP A 753 -5.18 -29.60 35.63
C TRP A 753 -6.01 -28.39 35.24
N LYS A 754 -6.36 -27.55 36.22
CA LYS A 754 -7.00 -26.26 35.98
C LYS A 754 -6.15 -25.39 35.05
N HIS A 755 -4.87 -25.23 35.35
CA HIS A 755 -3.93 -24.43 34.55
C HIS A 755 -3.84 -24.94 33.11
N ASN A 756 -3.74 -26.26 32.93
CA ASN A 756 -3.72 -26.88 31.61
C ASN A 756 -5.02 -26.62 30.83
N LEU A 757 -6.18 -26.72 31.49
CA LEU A 757 -7.48 -26.46 30.87
C LEU A 757 -7.64 -24.97 30.52
N GLU A 758 -7.17 -24.08 31.39
CA GLU A 758 -7.19 -22.62 31.23
C GLU A 758 -6.31 -22.13 30.09
N LEU A 759 -5.12 -22.73 29.92
CA LEU A 759 -4.28 -22.47 28.77
C LEU A 759 -4.95 -22.93 27.47
N GLY A 760 -5.66 -24.06 27.49
CA GLY A 760 -6.33 -24.61 26.31
C GLY A 760 -5.38 -24.66 25.11
N GLY A 761 -5.82 -24.09 23.98
CA GLY A 761 -5.00 -23.99 22.76
C GLY A 761 -3.72 -23.15 22.92
N ARG A 762 -3.64 -22.24 23.90
CA ARG A 762 -2.43 -21.43 24.18
C ARG A 762 -1.26 -22.29 24.67
N ARG A 763 -1.55 -23.50 25.19
CA ARG A 763 -0.53 -24.46 25.67
C ARG A 763 0.33 -25.02 24.53
N GLU A 764 -0.25 -25.18 23.35
CA GLU A 764 0.45 -25.72 22.18
C GLU A 764 1.45 -24.73 21.55
N GLY A 765 1.57 -23.54 22.16
CA GLY A 765 2.27 -22.40 21.59
C GLY A 765 1.40 -21.68 20.56
N MET A 766 1.97 -20.65 19.94
CA MET A 766 1.25 -19.90 18.92
C MET A 766 1.06 -20.72 17.63
N THR A 767 0.09 -20.31 16.81
CA THR A 767 -0.34 -20.99 15.58
C THR A 767 0.83 -21.51 14.74
N ARG A 768 0.90 -22.84 14.59
CA ARG A 768 1.76 -23.53 13.63
C ARG A 768 0.96 -23.94 12.39
N TYR A 769 1.38 -23.48 11.22
CA TYR A 769 0.85 -23.92 9.94
C TYR A 769 1.56 -25.19 9.47
N HIS A 770 0.79 -26.13 8.92
CA HIS A 770 1.33 -27.29 8.24
C HIS A 770 1.65 -26.91 6.81
N TRP A 771 2.79 -27.40 6.32
CA TRP A 771 3.19 -27.13 4.96
C TRP A 771 2.31 -27.92 3.98
N THR A 772 1.81 -27.23 2.96
CA THR A 772 1.12 -27.81 1.79
C THR A 772 1.56 -27.06 0.54
N PRO A 773 1.51 -27.66 -0.67
CA PRO A 773 1.87 -26.96 -1.89
C PRO A 773 1.20 -25.57 -2.00
N GLY A 774 2.01 -24.53 -2.22
CA GLY A 774 1.58 -23.14 -2.31
C GLY A 774 1.72 -22.31 -1.03
N VAL A 775 2.00 -22.90 0.15
CA VAL A 775 2.28 -22.10 1.36
C VAL A 775 3.71 -21.59 1.39
N HIS A 776 3.95 -20.44 2.02
CA HIS A 776 5.20 -19.67 1.86
C HIS A 776 6.03 -19.68 3.15
N PHE A 777 6.63 -20.84 3.45
CA PHE A 777 7.65 -21.05 4.50
C PHE A 777 8.38 -22.37 4.25
N LEU A 778 9.56 -22.53 4.84
CA LEU A 778 10.42 -23.70 4.62
C LEU A 778 10.30 -24.70 5.77
N PRO A 779 9.61 -25.84 5.59
CA PRO A 779 9.40 -26.80 6.68
C PRO A 779 10.71 -27.42 7.18
N LEU A 780 11.72 -27.56 6.30
CA LEU A 780 13.06 -28.08 6.65
C LEU A 780 13.85 -27.14 7.57
N PHE A 781 13.50 -25.87 7.62
CA PHE A 781 14.12 -24.86 8.49
C PHE A 781 13.14 -24.41 9.58
N GLU A 782 12.32 -25.33 10.10
CA GLU A 782 11.36 -25.06 11.19
C GLU A 782 10.34 -23.94 10.89
N GLY A 783 10.10 -23.65 9.61
CA GLY A 783 9.13 -22.65 9.16
C GLY A 783 7.68 -23.01 9.48
N GLY A 784 6.81 -22.01 9.47
CA GLY A 784 5.37 -22.15 9.73
C GLY A 784 4.97 -22.00 11.21
N LYS A 785 5.95 -21.86 12.12
CA LYS A 785 5.71 -21.47 13.52
C LYS A 785 5.46 -19.95 13.61
N SER A 786 4.63 -19.51 14.54
CA SER A 786 4.55 -18.08 14.87
C SER A 786 5.76 -17.67 15.71
N PHE A 787 6.38 -16.55 15.37
CA PHE A 787 7.56 -15.99 16.02
C PHE A 787 7.18 -15.42 17.39
N PRO A 788 7.74 -15.94 18.51
CA PRO A 788 7.40 -15.49 19.86
C PRO A 788 7.71 -14.02 20.11
N GLN A 789 6.84 -13.39 20.90
CA GLN A 789 7.03 -12.02 21.34
C GLN A 789 7.31 -11.98 22.84
N VAL A 790 8.36 -11.25 23.23
CA VAL A 790 8.75 -11.04 24.62
C VAL A 790 8.96 -9.54 24.89
N PHE A 791 8.93 -9.13 26.16
CA PHE A 791 9.26 -7.76 26.53
C PHE A 791 10.72 -7.44 26.20
N SER A 792 10.95 -6.22 25.71
CA SER A 792 12.27 -5.76 25.31
C SER A 792 12.55 -4.35 25.82
N ALA A 793 13.83 -4.01 25.84
CA ALA A 793 14.33 -2.67 26.12
C ALA A 793 15.51 -2.33 25.20
N PRO A 794 15.84 -1.03 25.03
CA PRO A 794 17.08 -0.63 24.41
C PRO A 794 18.29 -1.26 25.11
N ILE A 795 19.35 -1.53 24.34
CA ILE A 795 20.57 -2.12 24.90
C ILE A 795 21.23 -1.20 25.96
N ALA A 796 21.16 0.11 25.72
CA ALA A 796 21.60 1.15 26.62
C ALA A 796 20.37 1.94 27.11
N GLY A 797 20.00 1.74 28.37
CA GLY A 797 18.88 2.45 29.01
C GLY A 797 17.86 1.52 29.68
N PRO A 798 16.99 2.08 30.54
CA PRO A 798 15.94 1.32 31.21
C PRO A 798 14.83 0.92 30.23
N ALA A 799 13.99 -0.04 30.62
CA ALA A 799 12.76 -0.33 29.91
C ALA A 799 11.87 0.94 29.82
N PRO A 800 11.25 1.21 28.66
CA PRO A 800 10.44 2.42 28.43
C PRO A 800 9.17 2.44 29.28
N ALA A 801 8.51 3.61 29.40
CA ALA A 801 7.28 3.82 30.17
C ALA A 801 6.02 3.18 29.54
N ILE A 802 5.96 3.06 28.21
CA ILE A 802 4.99 2.22 27.48
C ILE A 802 5.64 0.86 27.19
N PRO A 803 4.96 -0.29 27.43
CA PRO A 803 5.55 -1.60 27.18
C PRO A 803 6.12 -1.70 25.77
N SER A 804 7.37 -2.13 25.66
CA SER A 804 8.01 -2.43 24.37
C SER A 804 8.28 -3.92 24.26
N PHE A 805 8.15 -4.42 23.04
CA PHE A 805 8.23 -5.82 22.70
C PHE A 805 9.25 -6.05 21.59
N THR A 806 9.70 -7.29 21.44
CA THR A 806 10.60 -7.68 20.34
C THR A 806 10.01 -7.34 18.96
N ASP A 807 8.70 -7.48 18.77
CA ASP A 807 8.02 -7.10 17.52
C ASP A 807 8.17 -5.63 17.17
N ASP A 808 8.19 -4.72 18.15
CA ASP A 808 8.30 -3.28 17.90
C ASP A 808 9.63 -2.90 17.24
N ALA A 809 10.68 -3.68 17.53
CA ALA A 809 12.00 -3.51 16.94
C ALA A 809 12.17 -4.29 15.62
N VAL A 810 11.66 -5.53 15.56
CA VAL A 810 11.71 -6.36 14.35
C VAL A 810 10.90 -5.73 13.21
N PHE A 811 9.75 -5.12 13.53
CA PHE A 811 8.84 -4.49 12.57
C PHE A 811 8.71 -2.97 12.80
N ALA A 812 9.81 -2.33 13.22
CA ALA A 812 9.88 -0.89 13.46
C ALA A 812 9.33 -0.06 12.28
N THR A 813 8.80 1.14 12.54
CA THR A 813 8.15 2.02 11.55
C THR A 813 9.05 2.40 10.36
N SER A 814 10.38 2.38 10.56
CA SER A 814 11.36 2.59 9.49
C SER A 814 11.42 1.44 8.48
N LYS A 815 11.05 0.22 8.88
CA LYS A 815 11.15 -1.02 8.11
C LYS A 815 9.85 -1.29 7.36
N SER A 816 9.96 -1.54 6.06
CA SER A 816 8.79 -1.74 5.17
C SER A 816 8.85 -3.00 4.28
N GLY A 817 9.85 -3.85 4.52
CA GLY A 817 10.01 -5.14 3.85
C GLY A 817 8.95 -6.16 4.30
N ALA A 818 8.51 -7.02 3.38
CA ALA A 818 7.55 -8.09 3.67
C ALA A 818 8.15 -9.20 4.56
N PHE A 819 9.47 -9.28 4.62
CA PHE A 819 10.23 -10.18 5.50
C PHE A 819 11.26 -9.38 6.29
N GLN A 820 11.51 -9.79 7.53
CA GLN A 820 12.46 -9.18 8.45
C GLN A 820 13.44 -10.23 8.96
N LEU A 821 14.68 -9.82 9.22
CA LEU A 821 15.70 -10.69 9.79
C LEU A 821 15.89 -10.39 11.28
N ALA A 822 15.68 -11.40 12.12
CA ALA A 822 16.00 -11.35 13.54
C ALA A 822 17.23 -12.22 13.83
N VAL A 823 18.20 -11.68 14.58
CA VAL A 823 19.43 -12.36 14.98
C VAL A 823 19.40 -12.55 16.50
N ILE A 824 19.32 -13.78 16.97
CA ILE A 824 19.20 -14.13 18.38
C ILE A 824 20.60 -14.44 18.92
N LEU A 825 21.04 -13.73 19.97
CA LEU A 825 22.38 -13.84 20.54
C LEU A 825 22.36 -13.97 22.07
N ASP A 826 23.39 -14.61 22.64
CA ASP A 826 23.63 -14.71 24.10
C ASP A 826 24.36 -13.52 24.69
N SER A 827 25.15 -12.81 23.88
CA SER A 827 26.00 -11.71 24.33
C SER A 827 26.08 -10.62 23.26
N VAL A 828 26.26 -9.39 23.73
CA VAL A 828 26.53 -8.21 22.90
C VAL A 828 27.83 -8.37 22.11
N ASP A 829 28.80 -9.13 22.63
CA ASP A 829 30.10 -9.35 21.99
C ASP A 829 29.97 -10.00 20.60
N HIS A 830 28.89 -10.77 20.39
CA HIS A 830 28.65 -11.46 19.12
C HIS A 830 27.96 -10.58 18.06
N VAL A 831 27.53 -9.36 18.41
CA VAL A 831 26.83 -8.45 17.48
C VAL A 831 27.75 -8.04 16.33
N VAL A 832 28.98 -7.62 16.64
CA VAL A 832 29.95 -7.16 15.62
C VAL A 832 30.29 -8.28 14.63
N THR A 833 30.54 -9.48 15.14
CA THR A 833 30.83 -10.67 14.30
C THR A 833 29.63 -11.01 13.42
N SER A 834 28.42 -11.06 13.99
CA SER A 834 27.21 -11.41 13.24
C SER A 834 26.85 -10.34 12.19
N ARG A 835 27.09 -9.06 12.47
CA ARG A 835 26.90 -7.98 11.47
C ARG A 835 27.86 -8.14 10.29
N LYS A 836 29.13 -8.53 10.54
CA LYS A 836 30.09 -8.85 9.47
C LYS A 836 29.66 -10.08 8.65
N GLU A 837 29.15 -11.12 9.31
CA GLU A 837 28.60 -12.30 8.63
C GLU A 837 27.45 -11.92 7.68
N LEU A 838 26.56 -11.02 8.12
CA LEU A 838 25.43 -10.54 7.31
C LEU A 838 25.86 -9.64 6.14
N GLN A 839 26.90 -8.82 6.30
CA GLN A 839 27.46 -8.00 5.20
C GLN A 839 27.97 -8.84 4.02
N GLY A 840 28.36 -10.10 4.27
CA GLY A 840 28.76 -11.05 3.24
C GLY A 840 27.61 -11.65 2.43
N ILE A 841 26.36 -11.47 2.89
CA ILE A 841 25.15 -11.83 2.15
C ILE A 841 24.81 -10.63 1.26
N GLY A 842 25.05 -10.75 -0.05
CA GLY A 842 24.81 -9.67 -1.01
C GLY A 842 23.37 -9.14 -1.02
N LYS A 843 23.12 -8.06 -1.76
CA LYS A 843 21.77 -7.47 -1.88
C LYS A 843 20.77 -8.53 -2.37
N LEU A 844 19.78 -8.79 -1.52
CA LEU A 844 18.68 -9.73 -1.75
C LEU A 844 17.66 -9.22 -2.77
N SER A 845 16.81 -10.12 -3.28
CA SER A 845 15.68 -9.78 -4.14
C SER A 845 14.83 -8.65 -3.56
N SER A 846 14.61 -7.59 -4.35
CA SER A 846 13.80 -6.47 -3.89
C SER A 846 12.29 -6.77 -3.77
N ILE A 847 11.79 -7.94 -4.19
CA ILE A 847 10.36 -8.30 -4.05
C ILE A 847 10.01 -8.55 -2.58
N THR A 848 10.88 -9.26 -1.86
CA THR A 848 10.67 -9.63 -0.45
C THR A 848 10.93 -8.44 0.48
N GLY A 849 11.75 -7.49 0.03
CA GLY A 849 12.21 -6.36 0.82
C GLY A 849 13.08 -6.78 2.02
N LEU A 850 13.62 -8.00 2.02
CA LEU A 850 14.51 -8.46 3.09
C LEU A 850 15.86 -7.73 2.97
N ASN A 851 16.20 -6.94 3.98
CA ASN A 851 17.45 -6.20 4.04
C ASN A 851 18.30 -6.66 5.25
N PRO A 852 19.44 -7.34 5.05
CA PRO A 852 20.31 -7.76 6.14
C PRO A 852 20.86 -6.59 6.98
N ASP A 853 20.98 -5.40 6.39
CA ASP A 853 21.43 -4.20 7.12
C ASP A 853 20.38 -3.69 8.12
N GLU A 854 19.11 -4.02 7.91
CA GLU A 854 17.99 -3.72 8.82
C GLU A 854 17.75 -4.82 9.86
N ALA A 855 18.62 -5.83 9.91
CA ALA A 855 18.47 -6.95 10.85
C ALA A 855 18.40 -6.47 12.31
N THR A 856 17.50 -7.09 13.07
CA THR A 856 17.31 -6.78 14.49
C THR A 856 18.07 -7.79 15.33
N PHE A 857 18.99 -7.31 16.17
CA PHE A 857 19.76 -8.17 17.08
C PHE A 857 19.05 -8.21 18.44
N ILE A 858 18.66 -9.41 18.86
CA ILE A 858 17.95 -9.67 20.10
C ILE A 858 18.89 -10.38 21.06
N ILE A 859 19.29 -9.68 22.12
CA ILE A 859 20.19 -10.22 23.14
C ILE A 859 19.39 -10.85 24.27
N HIS A 860 19.57 -12.15 24.46
CA HIS A 860 19.09 -12.91 25.61
C HIS A 860 20.14 -12.93 26.72
N GLY A 861 19.72 -13.16 27.97
CA GLY A 861 20.63 -13.43 29.09
C GLY A 861 21.27 -12.21 29.77
N LEU A 862 20.94 -10.99 29.36
CA LEU A 862 21.34 -9.77 30.07
C LEU A 862 20.40 -9.49 31.24
N SER A 863 20.94 -9.40 32.45
CA SER A 863 20.17 -9.07 33.67
C SER A 863 19.98 -7.57 33.90
N SER A 864 20.75 -6.71 33.21
CA SER A 864 20.69 -5.25 33.34
C SER A 864 21.21 -4.54 32.09
N ALA A 865 20.97 -3.23 31.98
CA ALA A 865 21.45 -2.42 30.87
C ALA A 865 22.99 -2.39 30.81
N VAL A 866 23.55 -2.38 29.60
CA VAL A 866 25.00 -2.31 29.42
C VAL A 866 25.46 -0.86 29.58
N SER A 867 26.51 -0.64 30.38
CA SER A 867 27.05 0.71 30.57
C SER A 867 27.59 1.25 29.25
N THR A 868 27.31 2.52 28.94
CA THR A 868 27.82 3.20 27.74
C THR A 868 29.35 3.19 27.64
N SER A 869 30.07 3.02 28.76
CA SER A 869 31.53 2.90 28.81
C SER A 869 32.07 1.56 28.28
N THR A 870 31.27 0.49 28.33
CA THR A 870 31.65 -0.87 27.88
C THR A 870 31.49 -1.05 26.36
N LEU A 871 30.76 -0.15 25.70
CA LEU A 871 30.48 -0.19 24.25
C LEU A 871 31.60 0.41 23.36
N GLY A 872 32.69 0.94 23.96
CA GLY A 872 33.85 1.50 23.27
C GLY A 872 33.58 2.76 22.43
N SER A 873 34.61 3.30 21.77
CA SER A 873 34.49 4.46 20.84
C SER A 873 33.60 4.19 19.61
N THR A 874 33.24 2.93 19.39
CA THR A 874 32.29 2.41 18.39
C THR A 874 30.83 2.39 18.85
N GLY A 875 30.53 2.82 20.09
CA GLY A 875 29.23 2.60 20.75
C GLY A 875 27.98 3.15 20.03
N LYS A 876 28.12 4.13 19.13
CA LYS A 876 27.01 4.59 18.28
C LYS A 876 26.59 3.57 17.21
N ASN A 877 27.55 2.81 16.66
CA ASN A 877 27.27 1.80 15.61
C ASN A 877 26.76 0.46 16.18
N VAL A 878 27.01 0.18 17.47
CA VAL A 878 26.56 -1.06 18.12
C VAL A 878 25.15 -0.94 18.67
N ALA A 879 24.67 0.26 19.02
CA ALA A 879 23.33 0.44 19.59
C ALA A 879 22.20 0.35 18.55
N GLU A 880 22.50 0.56 17.27
CA GLU A 880 21.50 0.58 16.21
C GLU A 880 20.93 -0.82 15.92
N ASN A 881 19.59 -0.95 15.96
CA ASN A 881 18.85 -2.20 15.77
C ASN A 881 19.19 -3.31 16.78
N VAL A 882 19.73 -2.96 17.96
CA VAL A 882 20.03 -3.92 19.04
C VAL A 882 19.12 -3.70 20.23
N ILE A 883 18.45 -4.77 20.66
CA ILE A 883 17.58 -4.78 21.84
C ILE A 883 18.00 -5.91 22.79
N ARG A 884 17.61 -5.78 24.05
CA ARG A 884 17.73 -6.84 25.04
C ARG A 884 16.35 -7.31 25.50
N VAL A 885 16.24 -8.60 25.78
CA VAL A 885 15.07 -9.17 26.44
C VAL A 885 15.11 -8.81 27.92
N ILE A 886 13.96 -8.46 28.49
CA ILE A 886 13.86 -8.07 29.91
C ILE A 886 12.98 -9.03 30.70
N GLY A 887 13.27 -9.17 31.99
CA GLY A 887 12.49 -10.00 32.91
C GLY A 887 11.25 -9.30 33.46
N ALA A 888 10.42 -10.06 34.18
CA ALA A 888 9.21 -9.55 34.85
C ALA A 888 9.51 -8.42 35.84
N GLU A 889 10.62 -8.50 36.58
CA GLU A 889 11.00 -7.51 37.58
C GLU A 889 11.25 -6.13 36.97
N GLU A 890 12.05 -6.07 35.90
CA GLU A 890 12.32 -4.81 35.20
C GLU A 890 11.07 -4.25 34.52
N TYR A 891 10.26 -5.12 33.91
CA TYR A 891 8.98 -4.73 33.33
C TYR A 891 8.07 -4.04 34.35
N THR A 892 7.95 -4.62 35.56
CA THR A 892 7.17 -4.06 36.66
C THR A 892 7.78 -2.78 37.19
N ALA A 893 9.10 -2.72 37.38
CA ALA A 893 9.80 -1.53 37.87
C ALA A 893 9.57 -0.33 36.95
N ALA A 894 9.65 -0.51 35.63
CA ALA A 894 9.40 0.56 34.65
C ALA A 894 7.94 1.08 34.69
N GLY A 895 6.99 0.24 35.11
CA GLY A 895 5.59 0.62 35.30
C GLY A 895 5.31 1.48 36.53
N ASN A 896 6.21 1.50 37.51
CA ASN A 896 6.05 2.25 38.77
C ASN A 896 6.63 3.67 38.68
N THR A 897 7.06 4.11 37.49
CA THR A 897 7.59 5.45 37.26
C THR A 897 6.47 6.49 37.13
N ALA A 898 6.79 7.75 37.42
CA ALA A 898 5.85 8.87 37.21
C ALA A 898 5.44 8.99 35.73
N GLU A 899 6.40 8.76 34.82
CA GLU A 899 6.17 8.74 33.38
C GLU A 899 5.18 7.63 32.98
N ALA A 900 5.36 6.40 33.48
CA ALA A 900 4.42 5.30 33.21
C ALA A 900 3.02 5.59 33.77
N SER A 901 2.93 6.21 34.95
CA SER A 901 1.64 6.60 35.55
C SER A 901 0.86 7.60 34.67
N ALA A 902 1.57 8.49 33.97
CA ALA A 902 0.98 9.44 33.03
C ALA A 902 0.49 8.80 31.71
N THR A 903 0.94 7.58 31.38
CA THR A 903 0.48 6.85 30.17
C THR A 903 -0.89 6.19 30.33
N GLY A 904 -1.42 6.10 31.56
CA GLY A 904 -2.68 5.39 31.84
C GLY A 904 -2.60 3.86 31.74
N ILE A 905 -1.47 3.29 31.28
CA ILE A 905 -1.27 1.84 31.16
C ILE A 905 -0.79 1.27 32.49
N LYS A 906 -1.64 0.48 33.15
CA LYS A 906 -1.26 -0.22 34.38
C LYS A 906 -0.44 -1.48 34.06
N ARG A 907 0.82 -1.52 34.51
CA ARG A 907 1.69 -2.71 34.40
C ARG A 907 1.62 -3.56 35.66
N HIS A 908 0.76 -4.57 35.62
CA HIS A 908 0.77 -5.59 36.67
C HIS A 908 1.97 -6.55 36.47
N PRO A 909 2.51 -7.14 37.55
CA PRO A 909 3.50 -8.21 37.43
C PRO A 909 3.01 -9.29 36.47
N PRO A 910 3.75 -9.59 35.39
CA PRO A 910 3.27 -10.47 34.34
C PRO A 910 3.34 -11.92 34.83
N LYS A 911 2.17 -12.51 35.10
CA LYS A 911 2.06 -13.90 35.58
C LYS A 911 2.48 -14.89 34.50
N PHE A 912 3.31 -15.87 34.90
CA PHE A 912 3.83 -16.95 34.03
C PHE A 912 4.61 -16.46 32.80
N TYR A 913 5.16 -15.25 32.88
CA TYR A 913 6.01 -14.72 31.82
C TYR A 913 7.34 -15.47 31.74
N ASN A 914 7.70 -15.89 30.53
CA ASN A 914 8.97 -16.53 30.24
C ASN A 914 9.81 -15.62 29.31
N PRO A 915 10.88 -14.96 29.79
CA PRO A 915 11.75 -14.15 28.94
C PRO A 915 12.50 -14.99 27.89
N ASP A 916 12.74 -16.28 28.14
CA ASP A 916 13.41 -17.19 27.20
C ASP A 916 12.46 -17.82 26.17
N ARG A 917 11.23 -17.31 26.02
CA ARG A 917 10.22 -17.92 25.14
C ARG A 917 10.65 -18.06 23.68
N ILE A 918 11.36 -17.07 23.13
CA ILE A 918 11.90 -17.14 21.76
C ILE A 918 12.76 -18.41 21.58
N ARG A 919 13.63 -18.70 22.56
CA ARG A 919 14.52 -19.86 22.54
C ARG A 919 13.79 -21.17 22.82
N ALA A 920 12.80 -21.13 23.71
CA ALA A 920 11.99 -22.31 24.03
C ALA A 920 11.24 -22.83 22.81
N ASP A 921 10.69 -21.93 21.98
CA ASP A 921 9.83 -22.32 20.86
C ASP A 921 10.62 -22.57 19.56
N LEU A 922 11.74 -21.84 19.34
CA LEU A 922 12.56 -21.98 18.12
C LEU A 922 13.74 -22.96 18.27
N GLY A 923 14.22 -23.18 19.50
CA GLY A 923 15.48 -23.90 19.77
C GLY A 923 16.63 -22.95 20.09
N ARG A 924 17.50 -23.36 21.03
CA ARG A 924 18.66 -22.54 21.48
C ARG A 924 19.78 -22.43 20.44
N ASP A 925 19.84 -23.37 19.51
CA ASP A 925 20.81 -23.44 18.42
C ASP A 925 20.48 -22.49 17.25
N LYS A 926 19.26 -21.96 17.20
CA LYS A 926 18.81 -21.07 16.12
C LYS A 926 19.30 -19.64 16.35
N LYS A 927 20.12 -19.16 15.42
CA LYS A 927 20.75 -17.83 15.46
C LYS A 927 20.07 -16.83 14.53
N TYR A 928 19.72 -17.25 13.31
CA TYR A 928 19.21 -16.39 12.25
C TYR A 928 17.76 -16.76 11.92
N VAL A 929 16.82 -15.83 12.05
CA VAL A 929 15.40 -16.11 11.82
C VAL A 929 14.83 -15.13 10.81
N ILE A 930 14.36 -15.65 9.69
CA ILE A 930 13.59 -14.88 8.70
C ILE A 930 12.13 -14.93 9.14
N VAL A 931 11.58 -13.77 9.48
CA VAL A 931 10.20 -13.62 9.96
C VAL A 931 9.38 -12.87 8.91
N ARG A 932 8.22 -13.41 8.55
CA ARG A 932 7.26 -12.76 7.67
C ARG A 932 6.58 -11.59 8.39
N TRP A 933 6.04 -10.65 7.62
CA TRP A 933 5.25 -9.54 8.14
C TRP A 933 4.08 -9.97 9.03
N ASP A 934 3.50 -11.14 8.82
CA ASP A 934 2.43 -11.70 9.66
C ASP A 934 2.93 -12.47 10.89
N ARG A 935 4.21 -12.30 11.25
CA ARG A 935 4.89 -12.89 12.41
C ARG A 935 5.04 -14.40 12.32
N ILE A 936 4.86 -14.99 11.15
CA ILE A 936 5.19 -16.40 10.93
C ILE A 936 6.67 -16.51 10.56
N VAL A 937 7.35 -17.49 11.12
CA VAL A 937 8.73 -17.82 10.78
C VAL A 937 8.74 -18.44 9.38
N PHE A 938 9.45 -17.79 8.46
CA PHE A 938 9.72 -18.34 7.14
C PHE A 938 10.79 -19.44 7.24
N ALA A 939 11.89 -19.15 7.96
CA ALA A 939 12.98 -20.08 8.24
C ALA A 939 13.72 -19.67 9.53
N ALA A 940 14.10 -20.66 10.35
CA ALA A 940 14.97 -20.51 11.50
C ALA A 940 16.26 -21.32 11.28
N CYS A 941 17.38 -20.62 11.17
CA CYS A 941 18.67 -21.13 10.74
C CYS A 941 19.70 -21.04 11.89
N SER A 942 20.56 -22.04 11.96
CA SER A 942 21.58 -22.22 13.00
C SER A 942 22.92 -21.59 12.56
N SER A 943 23.15 -21.49 11.25
CA SER A 943 24.39 -20.98 10.66
C SER A 943 24.12 -20.00 9.52
N ILE A 944 25.15 -19.25 9.12
CA ILE A 944 25.09 -18.33 7.99
C ILE A 944 24.86 -19.05 6.65
N GLY A 945 25.38 -20.28 6.51
CA GLY A 945 25.16 -21.11 5.32
C GLY A 945 23.72 -21.58 5.18
N GLU A 946 23.09 -21.98 6.29
CA GLU A 946 21.64 -22.28 6.31
C GLU A 946 20.81 -21.03 5.97
N LEU A 947 21.20 -19.86 6.47
CA LEU A 947 20.53 -18.60 6.15
C LEU A 947 20.60 -18.30 4.65
N GLN A 948 21.77 -18.46 4.02
CA GLN A 948 21.93 -18.28 2.57
C GLN A 948 21.07 -19.25 1.76
N LEU A 949 20.97 -20.51 2.18
CA LEU A 949 20.08 -21.49 1.53
C LEU A 949 18.61 -21.09 1.66
N ALA A 950 18.18 -20.67 2.86
CA ALA A 950 16.81 -20.24 3.09
C ALA A 950 16.46 -18.99 2.26
N ILE A 951 17.39 -18.05 2.16
CA ILE A 951 17.29 -16.85 1.32
C ILE A 951 17.12 -17.22 -0.16
N ASN A 952 17.94 -18.14 -0.68
CA ASN A 952 17.84 -18.56 -2.08
C ASN A 952 16.50 -19.25 -2.37
N GLN A 953 15.98 -20.03 -1.42
CA GLN A 953 14.67 -20.67 -1.55
C GLN A 953 13.49 -19.70 -1.38
N LEU A 954 13.67 -18.63 -0.62
CA LEU A 954 12.71 -17.54 -0.52
C LEU A 954 12.50 -16.91 -1.91
N ASP A 955 13.59 -16.59 -2.61
CA ASP A 955 13.52 -16.01 -3.96
C ASP A 955 12.88 -16.97 -4.97
N GLN A 956 13.08 -18.27 -4.82
CA GLN A 956 12.42 -19.28 -5.66
C GLN A 956 10.90 -19.39 -5.38
N HIS A 957 10.50 -19.39 -4.11
CA HIS A 957 9.07 -19.44 -3.73
C HIS A 957 8.28 -18.23 -4.23
N VAL A 958 8.95 -17.10 -4.42
CA VAL A 958 8.32 -15.85 -4.87
C VAL A 958 8.24 -15.75 -6.40
N ASN A 959 9.15 -16.42 -7.13
CA ASN A 959 9.31 -16.25 -8.58
C ASN A 959 8.85 -17.45 -9.42
N GLN A 960 8.60 -18.63 -8.84
CA GLN A 960 8.23 -19.82 -9.62
C GLN A 960 6.76 -20.21 -9.45
N PRO A 961 6.07 -20.59 -10.54
CA PRO A 961 4.73 -21.14 -10.43
C PRO A 961 4.78 -22.45 -9.64
N ALA A 962 3.80 -22.65 -8.75
CA ALA A 962 3.69 -23.89 -8.00
C ALA A 962 3.57 -25.07 -8.98
N GLN A 963 4.63 -25.87 -9.11
CA GLN A 963 4.53 -27.10 -9.89
C GLN A 963 3.49 -28.00 -9.22
N ASP A 964 2.42 -28.30 -9.94
CA ASP A 964 1.44 -29.30 -9.52
C ASP A 964 2.19 -30.58 -9.18
N GLY A 965 1.96 -31.10 -7.97
CA GLY A 965 2.61 -32.27 -7.41
C GLY A 965 2.35 -33.53 -8.23
N LYS A 966 3.09 -33.69 -9.32
CA LYS A 966 3.32 -34.93 -10.06
C LYS A 966 4.82 -35.04 -10.36
N SER A 967 5.64 -35.11 -9.33
CA SER A 967 6.85 -35.95 -9.26
C SER A 967 7.70 -35.64 -8.03
N ARG A 968 7.46 -36.37 -6.94
CA ARG A 968 8.44 -37.22 -6.25
C ARG A 968 7.81 -37.80 -4.99
#